data_AF-F2TGX6-F1
#
_entry.id   AF-F2TGX6-F1
#
_cell.length_a   1.000
_cell.length_b   1.000
_cell.length_c   1.000
_cell.angle_alpha   90.00
_cell.angle_beta   90.00
_cell.angle_gamma   90.00
#
_symmetry.space_group_name_H-M   'P 1'
#
loop_
_entity.id
_entity.type
_entity.pdbx_description
1 polymer ?
#
loop_
_entity_poly.entity_id
_entity_poly.type
_entity_poly.pdbx_seq_one_letter_code
_entity_poly.pdbx_strand_id
1 'polypeptide(L)'
;MPEGPYCLLCGGFIHYRSPTAQWQTEFRAVRIPGGGEERTPFLTGVGGEIAYTIPFSAPSDRDQRYNDREYMFSPLDAFTPFHSPTYRPDIGYVFHDQCWNLLNALNYPDPVPVHRLYDIFRSLPLRSLHWVQWGHTYGGLVKTYPIYYPWEEARLAGMITGSVTRPKLSPYYYCKQDPWDIPELRQILAETKESPAQEFNNDDLRISCRPQRHSDCFSELPVELREQILTQLLVKDVASLRLASRSFACLPLSQYFWFSRFLPGMDRDFIFEATRPDSESAVNARCRDWRTLYEKTGQILLEGGALANRVRIWNCNRSLARLLKIQPLDKMRLEKADQYNNIVWKVAGARYNHMSYDMLYVQAARLPREISQIAVSFITLNGKQHVSGIRLCSRKEPGVDMGYIIPASEIVLDLENEEGASATLSGFITSISPDGIRALQATTLEGRLSNWAGCPDATPVTLRLCTNDRISHLKCAFDGFKLVELFVPDTEVGSHERPPQVPLRTNAIWYPNVPPEDVYLHESTFPGKEVPQSEYHPLIHVMFGGPEGSYLKYLTRISVTVSRQEIVGIDFEYGAEGAPVERLRAGRNPKGADDSLKISFTIDGPGGELLTGVQANGDFGKNITSIKVITNHNRQFTFQPNAIPQLKFPPGPQVRKRMGKIEITPGTTIIGIYVMHHHVFSMIALGPISKRLPGYCDNDRLAKDECEIKSSSSRRSSSWAG
;
A
#
# COMPACT_ATOMS: atom_id res chain seq x y z
N MET A 1 -7.61 -15.03 22.06
CA MET A 1 -6.54 -14.02 22.30
C MET A 1 -6.97 -13.19 23.48
N PRO A 2 -6.06 -12.69 24.34
CA PRO A 2 -6.47 -11.83 25.45
C PRO A 2 -7.11 -10.56 24.89
N GLU A 3 -8.30 -10.23 25.41
CA GLU A 3 -8.97 -8.95 25.17
C GLU A 3 -8.19 -7.87 25.92
N GLY A 4 -7.66 -6.87 25.21
CA GLY A 4 -6.88 -5.79 25.82
C GLY A 4 -6.02 -5.02 24.81
N PRO A 5 -5.38 -3.93 25.24
CA PRO A 5 -4.56 -3.08 24.39
C PRO A 5 -3.20 -3.73 24.09
N TYR A 6 -2.70 -3.50 22.88
CA TYR A 6 -1.37 -3.91 22.46
C TYR A 6 -0.52 -2.67 22.19
N CYS A 7 0.77 -2.78 22.49
CA CYS A 7 1.72 -1.69 22.26
C CYS A 7 1.89 -1.45 20.76
N LEU A 8 1.64 -0.22 20.33
CA LEU A 8 1.69 0.18 18.92
C LEU A 8 3.10 0.19 18.32
N LEU A 9 4.14 0.18 19.16
CA LEU A 9 5.54 0.18 18.75
C LEU A 9 6.13 -1.23 18.66
N CYS A 10 5.68 -2.18 19.50
CA CYS A 10 6.26 -3.53 19.54
C CYS A 10 5.27 -4.65 19.20
N GLY A 11 3.96 -4.38 19.13
CA GLY A 11 2.90 -5.36 18.89
C GLY A 11 2.65 -6.34 20.05
N GLY A 12 3.36 -6.19 21.16
CA GLY A 12 3.20 -6.99 22.37
C GLY A 12 2.00 -6.55 23.21
N PHE A 13 1.42 -7.48 23.97
CA PHE A 13 0.29 -7.19 24.86
C PHE A 13 0.72 -6.29 26.03
N ILE A 14 -0.15 -5.39 26.46
CA ILE A 14 0.08 -4.56 27.65
C ILE A 14 -0.60 -5.24 28.83
N HIS A 15 0.19 -5.71 29.80
CA HIS A 15 -0.28 -6.51 30.93
C HIS A 15 -0.79 -5.65 32.09
N TYR A 16 -1.55 -4.58 31.81
CA TYR A 16 -1.99 -3.57 32.79
C TYR A 16 -2.87 -4.10 33.95
N ARG A 17 -3.33 -5.37 33.90
CA ARG A 17 -4.09 -6.04 34.97
C ARG A 17 -3.33 -7.19 35.63
N SER A 18 -2.03 -7.31 35.34
CA SER A 18 -1.18 -8.33 35.94
C SER A 18 -0.38 -7.72 37.10
N PRO A 19 -0.36 -8.36 38.27
CA PRO A 19 0.44 -7.92 39.42
C PRO A 19 1.94 -8.23 39.25
N THR A 20 2.35 -8.77 38.10
CA THR A 20 3.76 -9.10 37.87
C THR A 20 4.51 -7.83 37.45
N ALA A 21 5.55 -7.46 38.22
CA ALA A 21 6.40 -6.29 37.96
C ALA A 21 7.36 -6.51 36.75
N GLN A 22 6.83 -6.94 35.62
CA GLN A 22 7.57 -6.98 34.35
C GLN A 22 7.35 -5.66 33.61
N TRP A 23 8.34 -5.19 32.85
CA TRP A 23 8.25 -3.99 32.00
C TRP A 23 7.02 -3.95 31.06
N GLN A 24 6.38 -5.10 30.84
CA GLN A 24 5.18 -5.25 30.01
C GLN A 24 3.90 -4.68 30.65
N THR A 25 3.91 -4.37 31.95
CA THR A 25 2.80 -3.72 32.66
C THR A 25 2.86 -2.21 32.56
N GLU A 26 4.05 -1.63 32.45
CA GLU A 26 4.25 -0.18 32.37
C GLU A 26 4.00 0.34 30.95
N PHE A 27 3.21 1.40 30.85
CA PHE A 27 2.82 1.97 29.57
C PHE A 27 2.66 3.48 29.63
N ARG A 28 2.69 4.10 28.45
CA ARG A 28 2.32 5.48 28.19
C ARG A 28 1.33 5.53 27.04
N ALA A 29 0.65 6.66 26.90
CA ALA A 29 -0.21 6.91 25.76
C ALA A 29 -0.02 8.32 25.20
N VAL A 30 -0.25 8.46 23.90
CA VAL A 30 -0.54 9.77 23.30
C VAL A 30 -2.05 9.88 23.10
N ARG A 31 -2.64 10.94 23.65
CA ARG A 31 -4.08 11.17 23.60
C ARG A 31 -4.41 12.67 23.60
N ILE A 32 -5.68 12.98 23.34
CA ILE A 32 -6.22 14.33 23.52
C ILE A 32 -6.95 14.46 24.88
N PRO A 33 -7.05 15.66 25.45
CA PRO A 33 -7.85 15.90 26.65
C PRO A 33 -9.33 15.56 26.42
N GLY A 34 -10.00 15.00 27.42
CA GLY A 34 -11.45 14.80 27.39
C GLY A 34 -12.19 16.10 27.73
N GLY A 35 -13.17 16.49 26.90
CA GLY A 35 -14.16 17.51 27.27
C GLY A 35 -13.76 18.99 27.16
N GLY A 36 -12.81 19.38 26.29
CA GLY A 36 -12.43 20.79 26.05
C GLY A 36 -12.48 21.24 24.58
N GLU A 37 -12.51 22.56 24.34
CA GLU A 37 -12.48 23.20 23.00
C GLU A 37 -11.08 23.10 22.33
N GLU A 38 -9.99 23.13 23.10
CA GLU A 38 -8.64 22.88 22.61
C GLU A 38 -8.26 21.38 22.70
N ARG A 39 -7.96 20.77 21.55
CA ARG A 39 -7.63 19.35 21.41
C ARG A 39 -6.16 19.13 21.06
N THR A 40 -5.25 19.66 21.87
CA THR A 40 -3.82 19.44 21.66
C THR A 40 -3.42 18.06 22.18
N PRO A 41 -2.86 17.17 21.35
CA PRO A 41 -2.42 15.86 21.81
C PRO A 41 -1.22 15.99 22.76
N PHE A 42 -1.21 15.19 23.82
CA PHE A 42 -0.14 15.15 24.81
C PHE A 42 0.24 13.70 25.15
N LEU A 43 1.44 13.55 25.73
CA LEU A 43 1.95 12.29 26.25
C LEU A 43 1.59 12.16 27.73
N THR A 44 1.03 11.02 28.13
CA THR A 44 0.77 10.72 29.54
C THR A 44 2.05 10.41 30.32
N GLY A 45 1.95 10.45 31.64
CA GLY A 45 2.88 9.80 32.56
C GLY A 45 2.88 8.28 32.41
N VAL A 46 3.62 7.61 33.29
CA VAL A 46 3.75 6.14 33.30
C VAL A 46 2.56 5.52 34.00
N GLY A 47 1.68 4.86 33.25
CA GLY A 47 0.67 3.94 33.78
C GLY A 47 1.28 2.59 34.14
N GLY A 48 0.60 1.82 35.00
CA GLY A 48 1.05 0.51 35.47
C GLY A 48 -0.11 -0.44 35.76
N GLU A 49 -0.05 -1.15 36.88
CA GLU A 49 -1.13 -2.03 37.31
C GLU A 49 -2.39 -1.21 37.64
N ILE A 50 -3.51 -1.57 37.01
CA ILE A 50 -4.82 -0.94 37.20
C ILE A 50 -5.77 -1.96 37.79
N ALA A 51 -6.37 -1.64 38.93
CA ALA A 51 -7.42 -2.44 39.54
C ALA A 51 -8.64 -2.57 38.61
N TYR A 52 -9.33 -3.71 38.63
CA TYR A 52 -10.51 -3.97 37.79
C TYR A 52 -11.65 -2.95 37.96
N THR A 53 -11.68 -2.24 39.09
CA THR A 53 -12.66 -1.21 39.43
C THR A 53 -12.36 0.15 38.79
N ILE A 54 -11.16 0.35 38.26
CA ILE A 54 -10.71 1.62 37.68
C ILE A 54 -10.74 1.49 36.14
N PRO A 55 -11.25 2.51 35.42
CA PRO A 55 -11.16 2.54 33.96
C PRO A 55 -9.70 2.59 33.50
N PHE A 56 -9.46 2.25 32.24
CA PHE A 56 -8.11 2.35 31.66
C PHE A 56 -7.59 3.79 31.77
N SER A 57 -6.44 3.97 32.42
CA SER A 57 -5.95 5.29 32.83
C SER A 57 -4.43 5.33 32.96
N ALA A 58 -3.86 6.52 32.80
CA ALA A 58 -2.47 6.84 33.09
C ALA A 58 -2.36 8.30 33.52
N PRO A 59 -1.41 8.68 34.40
CA PRO A 59 -1.27 10.06 34.87
C PRO A 59 -1.27 11.06 33.70
N SER A 60 -2.05 12.13 33.79
CA SER A 60 -2.10 13.14 32.72
C SER A 60 -0.82 13.97 32.65
N ASP A 61 -0.12 14.14 33.77
CA ASP A 61 1.22 14.73 33.81
C ASP A 61 2.25 13.74 33.26
N ARG A 62 3.06 14.19 32.30
CA ARG A 62 4.07 13.38 31.61
C ARG A 62 5.18 12.88 32.53
N ASP A 63 5.43 13.60 33.63
CA ASP A 63 6.56 13.35 34.52
C ASP A 63 6.16 12.49 35.74
N GLN A 64 4.87 12.23 35.92
CA GLN A 64 4.34 11.37 37.00
C GLN A 64 4.29 9.89 36.63
N ARG A 65 4.31 9.04 37.65
CA ARG A 65 4.12 7.58 37.56
C ARG A 65 2.96 7.12 38.44
N TYR A 66 2.36 6.00 38.05
CA TYR A 66 1.26 5.35 38.78
C TYR A 66 1.61 4.95 40.23
N ASN A 67 2.89 4.77 40.53
CA ASN A 67 3.40 4.35 41.83
C ASN A 67 4.08 5.48 42.63
N ASP A 68 3.96 6.73 42.17
CA ASP A 68 4.41 7.88 42.93
C ASP A 68 3.54 8.07 44.18
N ARG A 69 4.17 8.37 45.32
CA ARG A 69 3.46 8.51 46.61
C ARG A 69 2.38 9.61 46.60
N GLU A 70 2.58 10.62 45.77
CA GLU A 70 1.70 11.80 45.66
C GLU A 70 0.61 11.61 44.59
N TYR A 71 0.71 10.57 43.75
CA TYR A 71 -0.24 10.34 42.68
C TYR A 71 -1.53 9.72 43.22
N MET A 72 -2.64 10.39 42.93
CA MET A 72 -3.99 9.90 43.19
C MET A 72 -4.77 9.92 41.87
N PHE A 73 -5.43 8.81 41.55
CA PHE A 73 -6.21 8.68 40.32
C PHE A 73 -7.24 9.81 40.19
N SER A 74 -7.22 10.50 39.05
CA SER A 74 -8.24 11.45 38.64
C SER A 74 -9.09 10.88 37.51
N PRO A 75 -10.41 11.16 37.46
CA PRO A 75 -11.23 10.84 36.28
C PRO A 75 -10.69 11.43 34.98
N LEU A 76 -9.92 12.51 35.04
CA LEU A 76 -9.25 13.11 33.88
C LEU A 76 -8.16 12.22 33.29
N ASP A 77 -7.57 11.32 34.09
CA ASP A 77 -6.53 10.35 33.67
C ASP A 77 -7.11 9.17 32.88
N ALA A 78 -8.42 8.96 32.93
CA ALA A 78 -9.10 7.90 32.22
C ALA A 78 -9.28 8.23 30.73
N PHE A 79 -9.06 7.23 29.88
CA PHE A 79 -9.27 7.37 28.43
C PHE A 79 -9.59 6.02 27.78
N THR A 80 -10.13 6.08 26.57
CA THR A 80 -10.39 4.87 25.78
C THR A 80 -9.12 4.49 25.02
N PRO A 81 -8.44 3.37 25.34
CA PRO A 81 -7.27 2.96 24.59
C PRO A 81 -7.67 2.51 23.19
N PHE A 82 -6.72 2.50 22.25
CA PHE A 82 -6.93 1.89 20.95
C PHE A 82 -7.13 0.36 21.08
N HIS A 83 -8.38 -0.11 20.96
CA HIS A 83 -8.73 -1.54 21.07
C HIS A 83 -9.99 -1.96 20.28
N SER A 84 -10.52 -1.10 19.39
CA SER A 84 -11.76 -1.36 18.63
C SER A 84 -11.80 -0.61 17.29
N PRO A 85 -12.48 -1.15 16.26
CA PRO A 85 -12.73 -0.49 14.97
C PRO A 85 -13.77 0.64 15.03
N THR A 86 -14.37 0.90 16.18
CA THR A 86 -15.24 2.07 16.34
C THR A 86 -14.39 3.32 16.37
N TYR A 87 -14.38 4.07 15.26
CA TYR A 87 -13.72 5.36 15.16
C TYR A 87 -14.21 6.30 16.26
N ARG A 88 -13.30 6.69 17.16
CA ARG A 88 -13.55 7.63 18.25
C ARG A 88 -12.43 8.68 18.22
N PRO A 89 -12.75 9.98 18.12
CA PRO A 89 -11.75 11.04 17.99
C PRO A 89 -10.88 11.19 19.25
N ASP A 90 -11.30 10.62 20.37
CA ASP A 90 -10.69 10.69 21.71
C ASP A 90 -9.88 9.44 22.10
N ILE A 91 -9.52 8.59 21.14
CA ILE A 91 -8.72 7.38 21.41
C ILE A 91 -7.31 7.75 21.88
N GLY A 92 -6.85 7.06 22.92
CA GLY A 92 -5.45 7.06 23.35
C GLY A 92 -4.65 5.94 22.67
N TYR A 93 -3.53 6.32 22.06
CA TYR A 93 -2.59 5.41 21.40
C TYR A 93 -1.54 4.96 22.41
N VAL A 94 -1.57 3.67 22.77
CA VAL A 94 -0.81 3.13 23.91
C VAL A 94 0.44 2.37 23.47
N PHE A 95 1.50 2.46 24.25
CA PHE A 95 2.75 1.74 24.07
C PHE A 95 3.46 1.51 25.41
N HIS A 96 4.29 0.47 25.50
CA HIS A 96 5.10 0.23 26.70
C HIS A 96 6.06 1.39 26.96
N ASP A 97 6.31 1.71 28.24
CA ASP A 97 7.26 2.79 28.62
C ASP A 97 8.65 2.55 28.02
N GLN A 98 9.15 1.31 28.07
CA GLN A 98 10.44 0.97 27.46
C GLN A 98 10.45 1.09 25.93
N CYS A 99 9.31 0.86 25.27
CA CYS A 99 9.22 1.08 23.83
C CYS A 99 9.25 2.58 23.47
N TRP A 100 8.69 3.43 24.33
CA TRP A 100 8.81 4.89 24.21
C TRP A 100 10.26 5.36 24.38
N ASN A 101 10.99 4.80 25.35
CA ASN A 101 12.40 5.11 25.56
C ASN A 101 13.24 4.72 24.34
N LEU A 102 12.99 3.54 23.74
CA LEU A 102 13.63 3.13 22.48
C LEU A 102 13.26 4.04 21.29
N LEU A 103 12.02 4.54 21.21
CA LEU A 103 11.64 5.48 20.17
C LEU A 103 12.35 6.84 20.34
N ASN A 104 12.56 7.30 21.58
CA ASN A 104 13.38 8.50 21.86
C ASN A 104 14.86 8.26 21.51
N ALA A 105 15.40 7.09 21.84
CA ALA A 105 16.77 6.73 21.45
C ALA A 105 16.95 6.72 19.92
N LEU A 106 15.95 6.22 19.18
CA LEU A 106 15.89 6.27 17.71
C LEU A 106 15.81 7.69 17.15
N ASN A 107 15.13 8.61 17.84
CA ASN A 107 14.90 9.98 17.38
C ASN A 107 16.00 10.97 17.80
N TYR A 108 16.89 10.57 18.69
CA TYR A 108 18.01 11.37 19.20
C TYR A 108 18.80 12.08 18.07
N PRO A 109 19.22 13.34 18.27
CA PRO A 109 19.17 14.15 19.51
C PRO A 109 17.81 14.75 19.84
N ASP A 110 16.87 14.72 18.90
CA ASP A 110 15.60 15.40 19.05
C ASP A 110 14.60 14.55 19.86
N PRO A 111 13.76 15.16 20.71
CA PRO A 111 12.67 14.46 21.37
C PRO A 111 11.61 14.03 20.35
N VAL A 112 10.87 12.97 20.65
CA VAL A 112 9.76 12.52 19.79
C VAL A 112 8.67 13.60 19.71
N PRO A 113 8.33 14.12 18.51
CA PRO A 113 7.31 15.14 18.37
C PRO A 113 5.90 14.55 18.58
N VAL A 114 5.32 14.78 19.76
CA VAL A 114 4.04 14.17 20.20
C VAL A 114 2.88 14.44 19.24
N HIS A 115 2.70 15.68 18.79
CA HIS A 115 1.64 16.02 17.84
C HIS A 115 1.82 15.30 16.50
N ARG A 116 3.07 15.20 16.03
CA ARG A 116 3.39 14.49 14.79
C ARG A 116 3.11 13.00 14.91
N LEU A 117 3.48 12.40 16.04
CA LEU A 117 3.22 11.00 16.33
C LEU A 117 1.71 10.71 16.35
N TYR A 118 0.93 11.58 16.98
CA TYR A 118 -0.53 11.47 17.00
C TYR A 118 -1.14 11.53 15.60
N ASP A 119 -0.73 12.50 14.77
CA ASP A 119 -1.17 12.62 13.38
C ASP A 119 -0.85 11.35 12.58
N ILE A 120 0.36 10.80 12.73
CA ILE A 120 0.76 9.56 12.05
C ILE A 120 -0.14 8.40 12.48
N PHE A 121 -0.42 8.24 13.77
CA PHE A 121 -1.29 7.15 14.25
C PHE A 121 -2.73 7.26 13.74
N ARG A 122 -3.27 8.47 13.61
CA ARG A 122 -4.59 8.72 13.00
C ARG A 122 -4.66 8.39 11.50
N SER A 123 -3.50 8.30 10.86
CA SER A 123 -3.35 8.11 9.42
C SER A 123 -3.21 6.65 9.00
N LEU A 124 -3.27 5.72 9.97
CA LEU A 124 -3.06 4.30 9.72
C LEU A 124 -4.40 3.56 9.76
N PRO A 125 -4.56 2.52 8.91
CA PRO A 125 -5.86 1.90 8.73
C PRO A 125 -6.25 1.09 9.96
N LEU A 126 -7.48 1.29 10.46
CA LEU A 126 -8.06 0.50 11.54
C LEU A 126 -8.59 -0.85 11.01
N ARG A 127 -7.71 -1.68 10.43
CA ARG A 127 -8.08 -2.98 9.81
C ARG A 127 -8.05 -4.17 10.76
N SER A 128 -7.39 -4.04 11.90
CA SER A 128 -7.25 -5.12 12.88
C SER A 128 -7.81 -4.65 14.22
N LEU A 129 -8.48 -5.56 14.93
CA LEU A 129 -9.15 -5.30 16.21
C LEU A 129 -8.16 -4.80 17.29
N HIS A 130 -6.85 -5.05 17.13
CA HIS A 130 -5.88 -4.91 18.21
C HIS A 130 -4.52 -4.31 17.82
N TRP A 131 -4.21 -4.22 16.52
CA TRP A 131 -2.91 -3.76 16.04
C TRP A 131 -3.07 -2.73 14.94
N VAL A 132 -2.15 -1.76 14.92
CA VAL A 132 -2.00 -0.86 13.79
C VAL A 132 -1.26 -1.59 12.66
N GLN A 133 -1.75 -1.40 11.43
CA GLN A 133 -1.15 -2.00 10.25
C GLN A 133 -0.06 -1.07 9.68
N TRP A 134 1.15 -1.17 10.23
CA TRP A 134 2.33 -0.42 9.76
C TRP A 134 2.81 -0.83 8.37
N GLY A 135 2.43 -2.02 7.88
CA GLY A 135 3.05 -2.66 6.72
C GLY A 135 4.12 -3.69 7.09
N HIS A 136 4.23 -4.07 8.37
CA HIS A 136 5.10 -5.14 8.86
C HIS A 136 4.39 -6.00 9.92
N THR A 137 4.98 -7.14 10.24
CA THR A 137 4.48 -8.14 11.20
C THR A 137 4.99 -7.96 12.64
N TYR A 138 5.40 -6.74 13.01
CA TYR A 138 6.06 -6.43 14.28
C TYR A 138 7.31 -7.30 14.51
N GLY A 139 8.12 -7.42 13.45
CA GLY A 139 9.31 -8.26 13.41
C GLY A 139 8.99 -9.75 13.58
N GLY A 140 7.92 -10.21 12.92
CA GLY A 140 7.49 -11.61 12.93
C GLY A 140 6.68 -12.04 14.16
N LEU A 141 6.29 -11.11 15.04
CA LEU A 141 5.45 -11.43 16.20
C LEU A 141 3.99 -11.73 15.81
N VAL A 142 3.51 -11.15 14.70
CA VAL A 142 2.11 -11.25 14.24
C VAL A 142 2.06 -11.87 12.85
N LYS A 143 1.15 -12.82 12.62
CA LYS A 143 0.87 -13.41 11.31
C LYS A 143 -0.05 -12.51 10.49
N THR A 144 0.08 -12.56 9.17
CA THR A 144 -0.84 -11.92 8.23
C THR A 144 -1.67 -12.95 7.49
N TYR A 145 -2.86 -12.55 7.06
CA TYR A 145 -3.59 -13.27 6.02
C TYR A 145 -2.87 -13.15 4.67
N PRO A 146 -3.00 -14.16 3.79
CA PRO A 146 -2.49 -14.07 2.43
C PRO A 146 -3.07 -12.87 1.68
N ILE A 147 -2.22 -12.20 0.90
CA ILE A 147 -2.64 -11.20 -0.10
C ILE A 147 -2.75 -11.88 -1.46
N TYR A 148 -3.74 -11.48 -2.25
CA TYR A 148 -3.99 -12.03 -3.59
C TYR A 148 -3.61 -11.06 -4.68
N TYR A 149 -3.69 -9.76 -4.38
CA TYR A 149 -3.30 -8.70 -5.29
C TYR A 149 -2.16 -7.85 -4.72
N PRO A 150 -1.26 -7.32 -5.57
CA PRO A 150 -0.10 -6.58 -5.08
C PRO A 150 -0.44 -5.28 -4.32
N TRP A 151 -1.58 -4.66 -4.61
CA TRP A 151 -2.07 -3.47 -3.89
C TRP A 151 -2.88 -3.78 -2.64
N GLU A 152 -3.29 -5.05 -2.42
CA GLU A 152 -3.97 -5.43 -1.19
C GLU A 152 -3.00 -5.29 -0.01
N GLU A 153 -3.52 -4.90 1.15
CA GLU A 153 -2.71 -4.85 2.35
C GLU A 153 -3.00 -6.05 3.24
N ALA A 154 -1.94 -6.74 3.65
CA ALA A 154 -2.01 -7.95 4.43
C ALA A 154 -2.64 -7.70 5.81
N ARG A 155 -3.85 -8.20 6.04
CA ARG A 155 -4.54 -8.07 7.32
C ARG A 155 -3.81 -8.87 8.40
N LEU A 156 -3.61 -8.27 9.57
CA LEU A 156 -3.03 -8.96 10.73
C LEU A 156 -4.06 -9.97 11.28
N ALA A 157 -3.66 -11.24 11.35
CA ALA A 157 -4.52 -12.36 11.72
C ALA A 157 -4.43 -12.69 13.22
N GLY A 158 -3.23 -12.65 13.79
CA GLY A 158 -2.99 -12.95 15.21
C GLY A 158 -1.54 -13.25 15.50
N MET A 159 -1.18 -13.40 16.77
CA MET A 159 0.19 -13.71 17.18
C MET A 159 0.69 -15.04 16.60
N ILE A 160 2.01 -15.12 16.36
CA ILE A 160 2.63 -16.40 16.06
C ILE A 160 2.52 -17.37 17.25
N THR A 161 2.54 -18.66 16.95
CA THR A 161 2.77 -19.71 17.94
C THR A 161 4.27 -19.88 18.15
N GLY A 162 4.70 -20.19 19.37
CA GLY A 162 6.11 -20.42 19.67
C GLY A 162 6.74 -21.51 18.78
N SER A 163 8.02 -21.37 18.47
CA SER A 163 8.80 -22.41 17.79
C SER A 163 9.13 -23.55 18.74
N VAL A 164 8.85 -24.79 18.33
CA VAL A 164 9.20 -26.01 19.09
C VAL A 164 10.69 -26.34 18.93
N THR A 165 11.30 -26.04 17.78
CA THR A 165 12.69 -26.43 17.47
C THR A 165 13.74 -25.47 18.03
N ARG A 166 13.43 -24.17 18.07
CA ARG A 166 14.33 -23.13 18.62
C ARG A 166 13.52 -22.07 19.36
N PRO A 167 13.00 -22.37 20.56
CA PRO A 167 12.10 -21.48 21.29
C PRO A 167 12.75 -20.14 21.63
N LYS A 168 14.03 -20.12 22.05
CA LYS A 168 14.74 -18.87 22.42
C LYS A 168 14.87 -17.86 21.26
N LEU A 169 14.91 -18.34 20.01
CA LEU A 169 15.00 -17.50 18.81
C LEU A 169 13.64 -17.12 18.21
N SER A 170 12.55 -17.60 18.79
CA SER A 170 11.22 -17.26 18.32
C SER A 170 10.78 -15.92 18.91
N PRO A 171 10.27 -14.97 18.07
CA PRO A 171 9.74 -13.69 18.54
C PRO A 171 8.73 -13.80 19.67
N TYR A 172 7.96 -14.89 19.70
CA TYR A 172 6.99 -15.19 20.75
C TYR A 172 7.59 -15.27 22.16
N TYR A 173 8.84 -15.73 22.30
CA TYR A 173 9.49 -15.93 23.59
C TYR A 173 10.32 -14.72 23.99
N TYR A 174 11.19 -14.25 23.10
CA TYR A 174 12.08 -13.15 23.43
C TYR A 174 11.34 -11.81 23.54
N CYS A 175 10.13 -11.66 22.97
CA CYS A 175 9.32 -10.44 23.15
C CYS A 175 8.91 -10.15 24.60
N LYS A 176 9.08 -11.12 25.51
CA LYS A 176 8.80 -10.98 26.94
C LYS A 176 9.99 -10.41 27.72
N GLN A 177 11.18 -10.45 27.15
CA GLN A 177 12.40 -9.94 27.77
C GLN A 177 12.46 -8.42 27.67
N ASP A 178 12.98 -7.75 28.69
CA ASP A 178 13.09 -6.29 28.73
C ASP A 178 14.01 -5.79 27.60
N PRO A 179 13.52 -4.97 26.66
CA PRO A 179 14.34 -4.51 25.55
C PRO A 179 15.22 -3.31 25.94
N TRP A 180 15.05 -2.73 27.14
CA TRP A 180 15.81 -1.60 27.65
C TRP A 180 16.91 -2.04 28.62
N ASP A 181 16.55 -2.76 29.70
CA ASP A 181 17.54 -3.27 30.65
C ASP A 181 18.14 -4.61 30.20
N ILE A 182 19.36 -4.56 29.67
CA ILE A 182 20.08 -5.73 29.13
C ILE A 182 21.41 -5.92 29.88
N PRO A 183 21.44 -6.72 30.97
CA PRO A 183 22.63 -6.92 31.80
C PRO A 183 23.85 -7.40 31.01
N GLU A 184 23.69 -8.36 30.11
CA GLU A 184 24.77 -8.92 29.30
C GLU A 184 25.39 -7.88 28.37
N LEU A 185 24.57 -6.97 27.82
CA LEU A 185 25.05 -5.87 27.00
C LEU A 185 25.83 -4.85 27.84
N ARG A 186 25.36 -4.49 29.03
CA ARG A 186 26.07 -3.59 29.94
C ARG A 186 27.45 -4.13 30.30
N GLN A 187 27.53 -5.42 30.58
CA GLN A 187 28.81 -6.10 30.85
C GLN A 187 29.76 -6.00 29.64
N ILE A 188 29.30 -6.33 28.44
CA ILE A 188 30.14 -6.24 27.23
C ILE A 188 30.60 -4.80 26.98
N LEU A 189 29.71 -3.82 27.16
CA LEU A 189 30.03 -2.41 26.98
C LEU A 189 31.11 -1.95 27.96
N ALA A 190 31.12 -2.47 29.20
CA ALA A 190 32.18 -2.20 30.18
C ALA A 190 33.50 -2.90 29.80
N GLU A 191 33.46 -4.20 29.51
CA GLU A 191 34.66 -5.00 29.18
C GLU A 191 35.42 -4.45 27.96
N THR A 192 34.69 -4.07 26.91
CA THR A 192 35.27 -3.54 25.66
C THR A 192 35.73 -2.09 25.77
N LYS A 193 35.39 -1.40 26.86
CA LYS A 193 35.90 -0.07 27.20
C LYS A 193 37.22 -0.14 27.95
N GLU A 194 37.37 -1.12 28.85
CA GLU A 194 38.57 -1.32 29.67
C GLU A 194 39.70 -2.06 28.96
N SER A 195 39.39 -2.73 27.85
CA SER A 195 40.37 -3.38 26.97
C SER A 195 40.73 -2.41 25.82
N PRO A 196 41.82 -1.62 25.92
CA PRO A 196 42.28 -0.84 24.77
C PRO A 196 42.52 -1.79 23.60
N ALA A 197 42.14 -1.37 22.39
CA ALA A 197 42.28 -2.16 21.18
C ALA A 197 43.67 -2.80 21.13
N GLN A 198 43.75 -4.12 21.30
CA GLN A 198 45.00 -4.83 21.03
C GLN A 198 45.35 -4.51 19.58
N GLU A 199 46.55 -3.98 19.35
CA GLU A 199 47.14 -3.89 18.02
C GLU A 199 47.32 -5.32 17.51
N PHE A 200 46.26 -5.92 16.97
CA PHE A 200 46.37 -7.15 16.22
C PHE A 200 47.24 -6.83 15.01
N ASN A 201 48.40 -7.47 14.95
CA ASN A 201 49.25 -7.50 13.76
C ASN A 201 48.38 -7.89 12.57
N ASN A 202 48.08 -6.91 11.71
CA ASN A 202 47.29 -7.08 10.48
C ASN A 202 47.98 -8.00 9.44
N ASP A 203 49.10 -8.64 9.80
CA ASP A 203 49.86 -9.52 8.93
C ASP A 203 49.27 -10.93 8.79
N ASP A 204 48.56 -11.46 9.79
CA ASP A 204 48.16 -12.88 9.81
C ASP A 204 46.92 -13.23 8.95
N LEU A 205 46.21 -12.25 8.40
CA LEU A 205 45.01 -12.46 7.57
C LEU A 205 45.10 -11.84 6.17
N ARG A 206 46.31 -11.49 5.70
CA ARG A 206 46.51 -10.99 4.35
C ARG A 206 46.27 -12.10 3.34
N ILE A 207 45.12 -12.07 2.66
CA ILE A 207 44.92 -12.82 1.42
C ILE A 207 46.00 -12.32 0.46
N SER A 208 47.01 -13.16 0.20
CA SER A 208 48.15 -12.81 -0.64
C SER A 208 47.67 -12.28 -1.99
N CYS A 209 48.01 -11.01 -2.28
CA CYS A 209 47.77 -10.39 -3.59
C CYS A 209 48.72 -11.04 -4.60
N ARG A 210 48.30 -12.13 -5.24
CA ARG A 210 49.02 -12.59 -6.45
C ARG A 210 48.82 -11.54 -7.54
N PRO A 211 49.90 -10.99 -8.13
CA PRO A 211 49.77 -10.06 -9.24
C PRO A 211 49.24 -10.80 -10.48
N GLN A 212 48.08 -10.37 -10.99
CA GLN A 212 47.57 -10.78 -12.30
C GLN A 212 46.93 -9.59 -13.01
N ARG A 213 46.90 -9.66 -14.35
CA ARG A 213 46.72 -8.57 -15.32
C ARG A 213 45.36 -7.83 -15.31
N HIS A 214 44.44 -8.17 -14.41
CA HIS A 214 43.14 -7.51 -14.31
C HIS A 214 42.94 -6.93 -12.91
N SER A 215 43.39 -5.69 -12.75
CA SER A 215 43.03 -4.83 -11.63
C SER A 215 41.60 -4.30 -11.85
N ASP A 216 40.74 -4.38 -10.84
CA ASP A 216 39.42 -3.75 -10.92
C ASP A 216 39.54 -2.21 -10.89
N CYS A 217 38.49 -1.50 -11.33
CA CYS A 217 38.52 -0.02 -11.39
C CYS A 217 38.73 0.64 -10.01
N PHE A 218 38.46 -0.07 -8.91
CA PHE A 218 38.69 0.44 -7.55
C PHE A 218 40.16 0.39 -7.12
N SER A 219 41.02 -0.32 -7.86
CA SER A 219 42.47 -0.35 -7.60
C SER A 219 43.12 1.02 -7.78
N GLU A 220 42.51 1.92 -8.57
CA GLU A 220 42.95 3.29 -8.78
C GLU A 220 42.65 4.19 -7.57
N LEU A 221 41.75 3.76 -6.67
CA LEU A 221 41.41 4.53 -5.48
C LEU A 221 42.46 4.36 -4.37
N PRO A 222 42.88 5.47 -3.72
CA PRO A 222 43.61 5.42 -2.46
C PRO A 222 42.94 4.52 -1.42
N VAL A 223 43.74 3.95 -0.53
CA VAL A 223 43.27 2.99 0.48
C VAL A 223 42.24 3.62 1.42
N GLU A 224 42.39 4.91 1.69
CA GLU A 224 41.50 5.72 2.53
C GLU A 224 40.12 5.86 1.90
N LEU A 225 40.04 6.08 0.58
CA LEU A 225 38.74 6.17 -0.12
C LEU A 225 38.04 4.81 -0.17
N ARG A 226 38.81 3.72 -0.33
CA ARG A 226 38.27 2.36 -0.24
C ARG A 226 37.74 2.06 1.17
N GLU A 227 38.46 2.45 2.21
CA GLU A 227 37.98 2.31 3.60
C GLU A 227 36.71 3.14 3.84
N GLN A 228 36.67 4.39 3.36
CA GLN A 228 35.47 5.23 3.44
C GLN A 228 34.28 4.57 2.76
N ILE A 229 34.45 4.00 1.56
CA ILE A 229 33.39 3.22 0.89
C ILE A 229 32.90 2.09 1.79
N LEU A 230 33.79 1.30 2.39
CA LEU A 230 33.38 0.22 3.29
C LEU A 230 32.61 0.73 4.52
N THR A 231 32.95 1.90 5.06
CA THR A 231 32.28 2.49 6.23
C THR A 231 30.84 2.92 5.94
N GLN A 232 30.49 3.21 4.68
CA GLN A 232 29.14 3.60 4.26
C GLN A 232 28.23 2.40 3.94
N LEU A 233 28.78 1.18 3.87
CA LEU A 233 28.04 -0.03 3.47
C LEU A 233 27.69 -0.90 4.67
N LEU A 234 26.53 -1.54 4.65
CA LEU A 234 26.17 -2.59 5.63
C LEU A 234 27.09 -3.81 5.48
N VAL A 235 27.27 -4.61 6.54
CA VAL A 235 28.20 -5.76 6.52
C VAL A 235 27.89 -6.76 5.40
N LYS A 236 26.62 -6.99 5.08
CA LYS A 236 26.20 -7.86 3.97
C LYS A 236 26.65 -7.35 2.59
N ASP A 237 26.66 -6.02 2.43
CA ASP A 237 27.02 -5.35 1.17
C ASP A 237 28.54 -5.28 1.06
N VAL A 238 29.24 -5.11 2.19
CA VAL A 238 30.70 -5.27 2.29
C VAL A 238 31.11 -6.68 1.90
N ALA A 239 30.43 -7.71 2.41
CA ALA A 239 30.73 -9.10 2.05
C ALA A 239 30.54 -9.33 0.53
N SER A 240 29.44 -8.83 -0.04
CA SER A 240 29.17 -8.90 -1.48
C SER A 240 30.24 -8.15 -2.30
N LEU A 241 30.64 -6.95 -1.86
CA LEU A 241 31.66 -6.14 -2.52
C LEU A 241 33.03 -6.82 -2.50
N ARG A 242 33.41 -7.43 -1.36
CA ARG A 242 34.66 -8.19 -1.24
C ARG A 242 34.67 -9.47 -2.07
N LEU A 243 33.50 -10.05 -2.36
CA LEU A 243 33.38 -11.15 -3.32
C LEU A 243 33.51 -10.67 -4.77
N ALA A 244 32.99 -9.46 -5.06
CA ALA A 244 32.98 -8.89 -6.41
C ALA A 244 34.29 -8.19 -6.82
N SER A 245 35.05 -7.65 -5.87
CA SER A 245 36.24 -6.83 -6.12
C SER A 245 37.43 -7.24 -5.25
N ARG A 246 38.57 -7.47 -5.91
CA ARG A 246 39.82 -7.88 -5.24
C ARG A 246 40.42 -6.72 -4.44
N SER A 247 40.26 -5.49 -4.92
CA SER A 247 40.73 -4.27 -4.23
C SER A 247 40.12 -4.11 -2.83
N PHE A 248 38.89 -4.58 -2.63
CA PHE A 248 38.24 -4.64 -1.31
C PHE A 248 38.49 -5.97 -0.59
N ALA A 249 38.60 -7.10 -1.30
CA ALA A 249 38.86 -8.41 -0.71
C ALA A 249 40.15 -8.45 0.14
N CYS A 250 41.18 -7.70 -0.28
CA CYS A 250 42.48 -7.65 0.37
C CYS A 250 42.60 -6.51 1.41
N LEU A 251 41.59 -5.65 1.55
CA LEU A 251 41.60 -4.54 2.50
C LEU A 251 41.29 -5.05 3.93
N PRO A 252 42.09 -4.76 4.96
CA PRO A 252 41.74 -5.12 6.34
C PRO A 252 40.56 -4.30 6.85
N LEU A 253 39.77 -4.87 7.75
CA LEU A 253 38.65 -4.18 8.42
C LEU A 253 39.17 -3.56 9.72
N SER A 254 39.37 -2.25 9.72
CA SER A 254 39.92 -1.48 10.84
C SER A 254 38.92 -1.32 12.01
N GLN A 255 39.40 -0.83 13.15
CA GLN A 255 38.53 -0.42 14.26
C GLN A 255 37.58 0.72 13.85
N TYR A 256 37.99 1.59 12.93
CA TYR A 256 37.12 2.64 12.39
C TYR A 256 35.97 2.06 11.55
N PHE A 257 36.24 1.02 10.76
CA PHE A 257 35.19 0.26 10.10
C PHE A 257 34.22 -0.36 11.11
N TRP A 258 34.71 -1.00 12.17
CA TRP A 258 33.84 -1.61 13.17
C TRP A 258 33.03 -0.58 13.97
N PHE A 259 33.63 0.57 14.31
CA PHE A 259 32.93 1.72 14.88
C PHE A 259 31.76 2.16 14.01
N SER A 260 31.98 2.26 12.69
CA SER A 260 30.93 2.70 11.76
C SER A 260 29.67 1.83 11.81
N ARG A 261 29.77 0.56 12.25
CA ARG A 261 28.61 -0.34 12.39
C ARG A 261 27.61 0.13 13.44
N PHE A 262 28.03 0.93 14.41
CA PHE A 262 27.22 1.43 15.52
C PHE A 262 26.67 2.84 15.26
N LEU A 263 27.00 3.45 14.11
CA LEU A 263 26.45 4.75 13.71
C LEU A 263 24.97 4.63 13.30
N PRO A 264 24.19 5.73 13.41
CA PRO A 264 22.77 5.73 13.05
C PRO A 264 22.52 5.15 11.65
N GLY A 265 21.60 4.20 11.54
CA GLY A 265 21.25 3.55 10.27
C GLY A 265 22.10 2.34 9.89
N MET A 266 23.17 2.04 10.63
CA MET A 266 24.10 0.94 10.35
C MET A 266 23.73 -0.37 11.09
N ASP A 267 24.57 -1.39 10.98
CA ASP A 267 24.29 -2.78 11.39
C ASP A 267 23.96 -3.00 12.89
N ARG A 268 24.39 -2.08 13.77
CA ARG A 268 24.29 -2.16 15.23
C ARG A 268 23.82 -0.85 15.88
N ASP A 269 23.16 0.02 15.14
CA ASP A 269 22.67 1.31 15.66
C ASP A 269 21.68 1.20 16.85
N PHE A 270 21.10 0.02 17.09
CA PHE A 270 20.30 -0.31 18.28
C PHE A 270 21.12 -0.44 19.58
N ILE A 271 22.45 -0.39 19.50
CA ILE A 271 23.39 -0.29 20.62
C ILE A 271 23.85 1.16 20.68
N PHE A 272 22.89 2.04 20.91
CA PHE A 272 23.09 3.49 20.90
C PHE A 272 23.97 3.93 22.08
N GLU A 273 24.00 3.18 23.18
CA GLU A 273 24.81 3.49 24.36
C GLU A 273 26.31 3.56 24.05
N ALA A 274 26.76 2.85 23.01
CA ALA A 274 28.16 2.84 22.60
C ALA A 274 28.60 4.15 21.93
N THR A 275 27.68 4.92 21.32
CA THR A 275 28.03 6.07 20.49
C THR A 275 27.48 7.40 21.00
N ARG A 276 26.65 7.39 22.05
CA ARG A 276 26.04 8.62 22.57
C ARG A 276 27.01 9.46 23.42
N PRO A 277 27.01 10.80 23.23
CA PRO A 277 27.88 11.70 24.00
C PRO A 277 27.56 11.72 25.51
N ASP A 278 26.31 11.47 25.89
CA ASP A 278 25.88 11.41 27.30
C ASP A 278 26.38 10.16 28.04
N SER A 279 26.79 9.14 27.27
CA SER A 279 27.25 7.84 27.77
C SER A 279 28.79 7.73 27.72
N GLU A 280 29.46 8.48 26.83
CA GLU A 280 30.91 8.44 26.66
C GLU A 280 31.53 9.82 26.36
N SER A 281 32.67 10.12 27.01
CA SER A 281 33.53 11.20 26.53
C SER A 281 34.14 10.83 25.18
N ALA A 282 34.32 11.81 24.28
CA ALA A 282 34.87 11.59 22.93
C ALA A 282 36.25 10.89 22.91
N VAL A 283 37.00 10.93 24.02
CA VAL A 283 38.29 10.26 24.20
C VAL A 283 38.11 8.75 24.44
N ASN A 284 37.10 8.36 25.21
CA ASN A 284 36.84 6.95 25.53
C ASN A 284 36.28 6.18 24.33
N ALA A 285 35.42 6.81 23.52
CA ALA A 285 34.89 6.21 22.28
C ALA A 285 36.01 5.84 21.28
N ARG A 286 37.11 6.60 21.28
CA ARG A 286 38.28 6.34 20.41
C ARG A 286 39.16 5.18 20.89
N CYS A 287 39.06 4.77 22.16
CA CYS A 287 39.92 3.73 22.75
C CYS A 287 39.23 2.36 22.84
N ARG A 288 37.92 2.29 22.57
CA ARG A 288 37.10 1.07 22.63
C ARG A 288 37.48 0.06 21.54
N ASP A 289 37.48 -1.23 21.88
CA ASP A 289 37.59 -2.31 20.90
C ASP A 289 36.23 -2.60 20.24
N TRP A 290 35.97 -1.90 19.14
CA TRP A 290 34.73 -1.98 18.36
C TRP A 290 34.53 -3.33 17.68
N ARG A 291 35.63 -3.98 17.28
CA ARG A 291 35.56 -5.31 16.68
C ARG A 291 35.06 -6.33 17.71
N THR A 292 35.67 -6.37 18.88
CA THR A 292 35.25 -7.28 19.96
C THR A 292 33.82 -6.98 20.40
N LEU A 293 33.41 -5.71 20.46
CA LEU A 293 32.01 -5.34 20.73
C LEU A 293 31.06 -5.91 19.67
N TYR A 294 31.41 -5.79 18.38
CA TYR A 294 30.60 -6.34 17.29
C TYR A 294 30.49 -7.87 17.36
N GLU A 295 31.59 -8.56 17.64
CA GLU A 295 31.64 -10.02 17.74
C GLU A 295 30.83 -10.53 18.94
N LYS A 296 31.04 -9.99 20.15
CA LYS A 296 30.32 -10.38 21.36
C LYS A 296 28.82 -10.08 21.27
N THR A 297 28.43 -8.94 20.73
CA THR A 297 27.00 -8.61 20.53
C THR A 297 26.37 -9.51 19.46
N GLY A 298 27.14 -9.93 18.45
CA GLY A 298 26.71 -10.96 17.50
C GLY A 298 26.42 -12.31 18.16
N GLN A 299 27.25 -12.74 19.12
CA GLN A 299 27.04 -13.99 19.85
C GLN A 299 25.74 -13.97 20.67
N ILE A 300 25.48 -12.89 21.44
CA ILE A 300 24.22 -12.75 22.20
C ILE A 300 23.00 -12.80 21.28
N LEU A 301 23.05 -12.17 20.10
CA LEU A 301 21.94 -12.20 19.15
C LEU A 301 21.62 -13.61 18.64
N LEU A 302 22.62 -14.50 18.54
CA LEU A 302 22.43 -15.91 18.18
C LEU A 302 21.76 -16.74 19.29
N GLU A 303 21.72 -16.23 20.51
CA GLU A 303 21.05 -16.85 21.66
C GLU A 303 19.60 -16.36 21.83
N GLY A 304 19.27 -15.21 21.24
CA GLY A 304 17.96 -14.57 21.33
C GLY A 304 17.84 -13.58 22.49
N GLY A 305 16.73 -13.62 23.23
CA GLY A 305 16.56 -12.86 24.47
C GLY A 305 16.34 -11.35 24.33
N ALA A 306 16.73 -10.59 25.35
CA ALA A 306 16.47 -9.16 25.50
C ALA A 306 17.01 -8.32 24.33
N LEU A 307 18.26 -8.59 23.90
CA LEU A 307 18.88 -7.88 22.79
C LEU A 307 18.16 -8.16 21.46
N ALA A 308 17.73 -9.41 21.22
CA ALA A 308 16.92 -9.74 20.05
C ALA A 308 15.56 -9.03 20.07
N ASN A 309 14.95 -8.85 21.26
CA ASN A 309 13.73 -8.06 21.40
C ASN A 309 13.97 -6.58 21.07
N ARG A 310 15.08 -6.01 21.59
CA ARG A 310 15.47 -4.64 21.26
C ARG A 310 15.65 -4.46 19.76
N VAL A 311 16.41 -5.32 19.10
CA VAL A 311 16.61 -5.29 17.63
C VAL A 311 15.28 -5.34 16.89
N ARG A 312 14.37 -6.24 17.31
CA ARG A 312 13.04 -6.36 16.72
C ARG A 312 12.27 -5.05 16.81
N ILE A 313 12.17 -4.46 18.01
CA ILE A 313 11.44 -3.21 18.26
C ILE A 313 12.08 -2.05 17.51
N TRP A 314 13.41 -1.94 17.58
CA TRP A 314 14.19 -0.93 16.88
C TRP A 314 13.89 -0.94 15.38
N ASN A 315 14.00 -2.10 14.75
CA ASN A 315 13.75 -2.25 13.31
C ASN A 315 12.28 -2.00 12.92
N CYS A 316 11.31 -2.33 13.78
CA CYS A 316 9.90 -1.99 13.53
C CYS A 316 9.69 -0.47 13.46
N ASN A 317 10.42 0.29 14.29
CA ASN A 317 10.17 1.72 14.49
C ASN A 317 11.09 2.64 13.66
N ARG A 318 12.07 2.11 12.91
CA ARG A 318 12.94 2.93 12.04
C ARG A 318 12.17 3.78 11.03
N SER A 319 11.20 3.17 10.34
CA SER A 319 10.36 3.88 9.36
C SER A 319 9.59 5.00 10.06
N LEU A 320 8.99 4.73 11.22
CA LEU A 320 8.29 5.72 12.03
C LEU A 320 9.22 6.87 12.48
N ALA A 321 10.41 6.57 12.97
CA ALA A 321 11.39 7.58 13.38
C ALA A 321 11.79 8.51 12.21
N ARG A 322 11.91 7.99 10.99
CA ARG A 322 12.13 8.82 9.80
C ARG A 322 10.91 9.69 9.48
N LEU A 323 9.70 9.15 9.59
CA LEU A 323 8.46 9.90 9.36
C LEU A 323 8.29 11.06 10.36
N LEU A 324 8.70 10.88 11.61
CA LEU A 324 8.60 11.89 12.66
C LEU A 324 9.41 13.16 12.35
N LYS A 325 10.46 13.03 11.54
CA LYS A 325 11.34 14.16 11.13
C LYS A 325 10.75 14.98 9.98
N ILE A 326 9.73 14.49 9.30
CA ILE A 326 9.12 15.15 8.13
C ILE A 326 7.95 16.01 8.61
N GLN A 327 7.97 17.29 8.31
CA GLN A 327 6.89 18.24 8.65
C GLN A 327 6.06 18.58 7.41
N PRO A 328 4.74 18.81 7.56
CA PRO A 328 3.95 19.37 6.47
C PRO A 328 4.39 20.81 6.20
N LEU A 329 4.18 21.28 4.97
CA LEU A 329 4.25 22.72 4.66
C LEU A 329 3.33 23.51 5.60
N ASP A 330 3.80 24.71 5.99
CA ASP A 330 3.18 25.57 6.98
C ASP A 330 1.65 25.68 6.79
N LYS A 331 0.89 25.29 7.83
CA LYS A 331 -0.57 25.32 7.88
C LYS A 331 -1.13 26.73 7.60
N MET A 332 -0.34 27.78 7.85
CA MET A 332 -0.75 29.18 7.64
C MET A 332 -0.62 29.66 6.19
N ARG A 333 0.23 29.03 5.36
CA ARG A 333 0.51 29.48 3.99
C ARG A 333 -0.45 28.94 2.93
N LEU A 334 -1.33 28.03 3.31
CA LEU A 334 -2.24 27.35 2.41
C LEU A 334 -3.63 27.95 2.59
N GLU A 335 -4.20 28.48 1.51
CA GLU A 335 -5.60 28.91 1.48
C GLU A 335 -6.46 27.76 2.00
N LYS A 336 -7.23 28.01 3.08
CA LYS A 336 -8.15 27.01 3.61
C LYS A 336 -9.04 26.56 2.45
N ALA A 337 -9.17 25.25 2.25
CA ALA A 337 -10.01 24.67 1.20
C ALA A 337 -11.42 25.26 1.17
N ASP A 338 -11.89 25.76 2.32
CA ASP A 338 -13.15 26.49 2.51
C ASP A 338 -13.34 27.69 1.55
N GLN A 339 -12.25 28.33 1.08
CA GLN A 339 -12.32 29.45 0.14
C GLN A 339 -12.83 29.05 -1.24
N TYR A 340 -12.74 27.75 -1.58
CA TYR A 340 -13.12 27.19 -2.87
C TYR A 340 -14.34 26.26 -2.77
N ASN A 341 -15.18 26.45 -1.75
CA ASN A 341 -16.38 25.64 -1.52
C ASN A 341 -17.43 25.74 -2.65
N ASN A 342 -17.34 26.77 -3.50
CA ASN A 342 -18.18 26.95 -4.68
C ASN A 342 -17.74 26.11 -5.89
N ILE A 343 -16.56 25.49 -5.86
CA ILE A 343 -16.07 24.61 -6.93
C ILE A 343 -16.61 23.20 -6.71
N VAL A 344 -17.19 22.61 -7.76
CA VAL A 344 -17.51 21.17 -7.79
C VAL A 344 -16.25 20.41 -8.18
N TRP A 345 -15.93 19.35 -7.47
CA TRP A 345 -14.66 18.63 -7.61
C TRP A 345 -14.85 17.20 -8.09
N LYS A 346 -14.10 16.78 -9.12
CA LYS A 346 -13.81 15.37 -9.39
C LYS A 346 -12.71 14.90 -8.44
N VAL A 347 -12.79 13.64 -7.98
CA VAL A 347 -11.87 13.08 -6.97
C VAL A 347 -11.27 11.75 -7.42
N ALA A 348 -9.98 11.60 -7.18
CA ALA A 348 -9.27 10.33 -7.20
C ALA A 348 -8.73 10.05 -5.79
N GLY A 349 -9.20 8.94 -5.23
CA GLY A 349 -8.87 8.50 -3.89
C GLY A 349 -9.40 7.10 -3.65
N ALA A 350 -8.87 6.42 -2.65
CA ALA A 350 -9.35 5.11 -2.24
C ALA A 350 -9.84 5.17 -0.80
N ARG A 351 -11.15 5.06 -0.63
CA ARG A 351 -11.76 4.85 0.69
C ARG A 351 -12.59 3.57 0.67
N TYR A 352 -12.42 2.74 1.69
CA TYR A 352 -13.45 1.76 2.00
C TYR A 352 -14.46 2.43 2.94
N ASN A 353 -15.77 2.26 2.71
CA ASN A 353 -16.83 2.88 3.52
C ASN A 353 -16.71 2.64 5.04
N HIS A 354 -16.03 1.57 5.46
CA HIS A 354 -15.81 1.22 6.87
C HIS A 354 -14.40 1.54 7.38
N MET A 355 -13.58 2.23 6.58
CA MET A 355 -12.21 2.57 6.92
C MET A 355 -11.94 4.04 6.64
N SER A 356 -12.26 4.88 7.60
CA SER A 356 -11.85 6.28 7.58
C SER A 356 -10.39 6.39 8.03
N TYR A 357 -9.51 6.81 7.12
CA TYR A 357 -8.33 7.55 7.54
C TYR A 357 -8.76 9.00 7.73
N ASP A 358 -8.16 9.68 8.70
CA ASP A 358 -8.42 11.09 8.87
C ASP A 358 -7.72 11.90 7.79
N MET A 359 -8.51 12.63 6.99
CA MET A 359 -7.99 13.77 6.25
C MET A 359 -7.61 14.85 7.25
N LEU A 360 -6.36 14.83 7.68
CA LEU A 360 -5.87 15.80 8.67
C LEU A 360 -5.67 17.17 8.03
N TYR A 361 -5.29 17.20 6.75
CA TYR A 361 -4.94 18.42 6.05
C TYR A 361 -5.57 18.43 4.66
N VAL A 362 -6.47 19.39 4.41
CA VAL A 362 -7.00 19.64 3.06
C VAL A 362 -6.48 20.99 2.59
N GLN A 363 -5.82 20.97 1.44
CA GLN A 363 -5.20 22.14 0.82
C GLN A 363 -5.83 22.35 -0.55
N ALA A 364 -6.09 23.60 -0.92
CA ALA A 364 -6.54 23.94 -2.26
C ALA A 364 -5.82 25.21 -2.71
N ALA A 365 -5.51 25.31 -4.00
CA ALA A 365 -4.93 26.51 -4.57
C ALA A 365 -5.32 26.66 -6.04
N ARG A 366 -5.30 27.91 -6.50
CA ARG A 366 -5.32 28.25 -7.92
C ARG A 366 -3.98 27.91 -8.56
N LEU A 367 -4.03 27.31 -9.75
CA LEU A 367 -2.83 26.92 -10.49
C LEU A 367 -2.31 28.05 -11.40
N PRO A 368 -0.98 28.21 -11.54
CA PRO A 368 -0.36 29.07 -12.54
C PRO A 368 -0.89 28.79 -13.94
N ARG A 369 -0.97 29.81 -14.81
CA ARG A 369 -1.39 29.61 -16.21
C ARG A 369 -0.40 28.76 -16.98
N GLU A 370 0.88 29.02 -16.75
CA GLU A 370 1.99 28.31 -17.40
C GLU A 370 2.77 27.51 -16.36
N ILE A 371 2.68 26.18 -16.44
CA ILE A 371 3.39 25.25 -15.55
C ILE A 371 4.52 24.64 -16.37
N SER A 372 5.77 24.88 -15.96
CA SER A 372 6.95 24.33 -16.63
C SER A 372 7.25 22.90 -16.16
N GLN A 373 7.12 22.67 -14.86
CA GLN A 373 7.47 21.41 -14.21
C GLN A 373 6.55 21.09 -13.05
N ILE A 374 6.32 19.79 -12.82
CA ILE A 374 5.66 19.28 -11.61
C ILE A 374 6.65 18.38 -10.87
N ALA A 375 7.06 18.75 -9.67
CA ALA A 375 7.86 17.90 -8.80
C ALA A 375 6.94 17.15 -7.83
N VAL A 376 7.04 15.82 -7.80
CA VAL A 376 6.23 14.96 -6.94
C VAL A 376 7.11 14.36 -5.86
N SER A 377 6.86 14.72 -4.60
CA SER A 377 7.59 14.22 -3.44
C SER A 377 7.05 12.85 -2.99
N PHE A 378 7.95 11.98 -2.52
CA PHE A 378 7.59 10.63 -2.10
C PHE A 378 8.04 10.29 -0.68
N ILE A 379 7.23 9.49 -0.01
CA ILE A 379 7.54 8.92 1.30
C ILE A 379 7.42 7.41 1.28
N THR A 380 8.36 6.72 1.93
CA THR A 380 8.35 5.25 1.97
C THR A 380 8.07 4.77 3.38
N LEU A 381 6.98 4.03 3.54
CA LEU A 381 6.64 3.34 4.78
C LEU A 381 6.68 1.83 4.54
N ASN A 382 7.62 1.14 5.18
CA ASN A 382 7.75 -0.32 5.13
C ASN A 382 7.73 -0.93 3.71
N GLY A 383 8.55 -0.36 2.82
CA GLY A 383 8.71 -0.83 1.44
C GLY A 383 7.65 -0.30 0.47
N LYS A 384 6.64 0.43 0.95
CA LYS A 384 5.61 1.05 0.14
C LYS A 384 5.85 2.55 0.00
N GLN A 385 6.10 2.99 -1.23
CA GLN A 385 6.25 4.41 -1.58
C GLN A 385 4.92 5.12 -1.92
N HIS A 386 4.57 6.19 -1.22
CA HIS A 386 3.38 7.01 -1.48
C HIS A 386 3.76 8.42 -1.92
N VAL A 387 2.89 9.06 -2.69
CA VAL A 387 2.99 10.50 -2.95
C VAL A 387 2.76 11.24 -1.63
N SER A 388 3.66 12.17 -1.29
CA SER A 388 3.59 12.94 -0.03
C SER A 388 3.33 14.42 -0.26
N GLY A 389 3.72 14.96 -1.41
CA GLY A 389 3.53 16.36 -1.77
C GLY A 389 3.75 16.62 -3.25
N ILE A 390 3.32 17.79 -3.70
CA ILE A 390 3.35 18.22 -5.10
C ILE A 390 3.84 19.67 -5.15
N ARG A 391 4.79 19.98 -6.04
CA ARG A 391 5.21 21.34 -6.38
C ARG A 391 4.97 21.61 -7.85
N LEU A 392 4.17 22.62 -8.15
CA LEU A 392 3.95 23.09 -9.51
C LEU A 392 4.80 24.34 -9.72
N CYS A 393 5.79 24.23 -10.59
CA CYS A 393 6.73 25.31 -10.89
C CYS A 393 6.26 26.09 -12.12
N SER A 394 6.40 27.41 -12.08
CA SER A 394 6.16 28.31 -13.21
C SER A 394 7.35 29.25 -13.38
N ARG A 395 7.62 29.67 -14.62
CA ARG A 395 8.67 30.66 -14.93
C ARG A 395 8.17 32.10 -14.78
N LYS A 396 6.85 32.32 -14.89
CA LYS A 396 6.24 33.66 -14.95
C LYS A 396 5.45 34.00 -13.70
N GLU A 397 4.90 32.99 -13.04
CA GLU A 397 4.06 33.13 -11.85
C GLU A 397 4.71 32.43 -10.64
N PRO A 398 4.33 32.79 -9.40
CA PRO A 398 4.71 32.01 -8.24
C PRO A 398 4.23 30.55 -8.37
N GLY A 399 5.09 29.60 -8.01
CA GLY A 399 4.73 28.19 -7.96
C GLY A 399 3.74 27.87 -6.83
N VAL A 400 3.23 26.64 -6.84
CA VAL A 400 2.28 26.14 -5.85
C VAL A 400 2.84 24.86 -5.24
N ASP A 401 3.05 24.88 -3.93
CA ASP A 401 3.55 23.73 -3.17
C ASP A 401 2.47 23.22 -2.21
N MET A 402 2.25 21.90 -2.20
CA MET A 402 1.23 21.25 -1.38
C MET A 402 1.76 20.00 -0.67
N GLY A 403 1.35 19.80 0.59
CA GLY A 403 1.61 18.59 1.37
C GLY A 403 2.97 18.56 2.07
N TYR A 404 3.63 17.40 2.00
CA TYR A 404 4.93 17.11 2.61
C TYR A 404 5.99 17.07 1.53
N ILE A 405 6.74 18.16 1.39
CA ILE A 405 7.80 18.32 0.38
C ILE A 405 9.11 17.75 0.89
N ILE A 406 9.67 16.83 0.11
CA ILE A 406 10.92 16.14 0.41
C ILE A 406 11.78 16.19 -0.85
N PRO A 407 12.59 17.26 -1.05
CA PRO A 407 13.30 17.48 -2.30
C PRO A 407 14.19 16.30 -2.72
N ALA A 408 14.80 15.61 -1.74
CA ALA A 408 15.66 14.46 -1.98
C ALA A 408 14.92 13.21 -2.53
N SER A 409 13.60 13.19 -2.51
CA SER A 409 12.78 12.08 -3.05
C SER A 409 11.89 12.52 -4.20
N GLU A 410 12.06 13.73 -4.75
CA GLU A 410 11.20 14.22 -5.83
C GLU A 410 11.49 13.54 -7.16
N ILE A 411 10.41 13.24 -7.89
CA ILE A 411 10.46 12.93 -9.31
C ILE A 411 9.84 14.10 -10.06
N VAL A 412 10.59 14.66 -11.00
CA VAL A 412 10.18 15.82 -11.79
C VAL A 412 9.51 15.35 -13.09
N LEU A 413 8.34 15.92 -13.36
CA LEU A 413 7.59 15.77 -14.60
C LEU A 413 7.76 17.05 -15.42
N ASP A 414 8.50 16.94 -16.52
CA ASP A 414 8.69 18.06 -17.45
C ASP A 414 7.45 18.22 -18.34
N LEU A 415 6.88 19.43 -18.31
CA LEU A 415 5.74 19.80 -19.16
C LEU A 415 6.17 20.70 -20.33
N GLU A 416 7.43 21.07 -20.42
CA GLU A 416 7.97 21.80 -21.56
C GLU A 416 8.22 20.84 -22.74
N ASN A 417 8.00 21.34 -23.96
CA ASN A 417 8.47 20.68 -25.17
C ASN A 417 9.94 21.05 -25.44
N GLU A 418 10.56 20.42 -26.44
CA GLU A 418 11.97 20.68 -26.82
C GLU A 418 12.22 22.14 -27.27
N GLU A 419 11.16 22.85 -27.65
CA GLU A 419 11.16 24.25 -28.07
C GLU A 419 10.94 25.23 -26.89
N GLY A 420 10.77 24.72 -25.67
CA GLY A 420 10.59 25.52 -24.44
C GLY A 420 9.17 26.04 -24.20
N ALA A 421 8.18 25.63 -25.00
CA ALA A 421 6.78 25.94 -24.77
C ALA A 421 6.17 24.98 -23.73
N SER A 422 5.54 25.53 -22.69
CA SER A 422 4.84 24.75 -21.66
C SER A 422 3.53 24.18 -22.20
N ALA A 423 3.35 22.87 -22.08
CA ALA A 423 2.11 22.19 -22.39
C ALA A 423 1.00 22.55 -21.40
N THR A 424 -0.26 22.52 -21.84
CA THR A 424 -1.39 22.93 -21.01
C THR A 424 -1.88 21.75 -20.17
N LEU A 425 -1.61 21.78 -18.87
CA LEU A 425 -2.05 20.73 -17.94
C LEU A 425 -3.58 20.57 -17.95
N SER A 426 -4.02 19.37 -18.31
CA SER A 426 -5.43 18.98 -18.43
C SER A 426 -5.87 17.97 -17.36
N GLY A 427 -4.94 17.48 -16.54
CA GLY A 427 -5.29 16.53 -15.49
C GLY A 427 -4.19 15.59 -15.08
N PHE A 428 -4.60 14.52 -14.40
CA PHE A 428 -3.71 13.47 -13.90
C PHE A 428 -4.31 12.08 -14.14
N ILE A 429 -3.49 11.18 -14.67
CA ILE A 429 -3.69 9.75 -14.51
C ILE A 429 -3.08 9.37 -13.15
N THR A 430 -3.82 8.62 -12.36
CA THR A 430 -3.42 8.32 -10.98
C THR A 430 -3.39 6.84 -10.73
N SER A 431 -2.32 6.38 -10.07
CA SER A 431 -2.27 5.06 -9.46
C SER A 431 -2.66 5.17 -7.99
N ILE A 432 -3.60 4.33 -7.56
CA ILE A 432 -4.24 4.43 -6.25
C ILE A 432 -4.19 3.07 -5.56
N SER A 433 -3.90 3.09 -4.26
CA SER A 433 -4.09 1.94 -3.37
C SER A 433 -4.99 2.33 -2.19
N PRO A 434 -5.56 1.36 -1.45
CA PRO A 434 -6.42 1.65 -0.29
C PRO A 434 -5.83 2.51 0.82
N ASP A 435 -4.52 2.69 0.82
CA ASP A 435 -3.70 3.44 1.76
C ASP A 435 -3.15 4.74 1.14
N GLY A 436 -3.63 5.17 -0.04
CA GLY A 436 -3.35 6.49 -0.62
C GLY A 436 -2.85 6.46 -2.06
N ILE A 437 -2.38 7.61 -2.55
CA ILE A 437 -1.91 7.76 -3.93
C ILE A 437 -0.46 7.27 -4.07
N ARG A 438 -0.20 6.52 -5.15
CA ARG A 438 1.04 5.76 -5.35
C ARG A 438 1.91 6.32 -6.46
N ALA A 439 1.29 6.79 -7.53
CA ALA A 439 1.98 7.40 -8.64
C ALA A 439 1.06 8.39 -9.36
N LEU A 440 1.67 9.38 -10.02
CA LEU A 440 0.98 10.39 -10.82
C LEU A 440 1.60 10.45 -12.20
N GLN A 441 0.77 10.68 -13.21
CA GLN A 441 1.19 11.01 -14.55
C GLN A 441 0.35 12.19 -15.01
N ALA A 442 0.98 13.30 -15.36
CA ALA A 442 0.32 14.48 -15.87
C ALA A 442 -0.16 14.26 -17.31
N THR A 443 -1.37 14.74 -17.59
CA THR A 443 -1.96 14.79 -18.94
C THR A 443 -2.06 16.23 -19.42
N THR A 444 -1.92 16.45 -20.73
CA THR A 444 -2.02 17.78 -21.31
C THR A 444 -3.11 17.85 -22.38
N LEU A 445 -3.59 19.05 -22.70
CA LEU A 445 -4.61 19.25 -23.75
C LEU A 445 -4.10 18.89 -25.15
N GLU A 446 -2.79 18.94 -25.34
CA GLU A 446 -2.10 18.56 -26.57
C GLU A 446 -2.01 17.03 -26.74
N GLY A 447 -2.59 16.25 -25.82
CA GLY A 447 -2.58 14.78 -25.87
C GLY A 447 -1.27 14.15 -25.41
N ARG A 448 -0.35 14.93 -24.81
CA ARG A 448 0.90 14.41 -24.24
C ARG A 448 0.66 13.82 -22.86
N LEU A 449 1.34 12.71 -22.59
CA LEU A 449 1.48 12.12 -21.27
C LEU A 449 2.91 12.32 -20.81
N SER A 450 3.09 12.81 -19.58
CA SER A 450 4.41 12.83 -18.93
C SER A 450 4.86 11.40 -18.57
N ASN A 451 6.10 11.24 -18.10
CA ASN A 451 6.51 10.00 -17.44
C ASN A 451 5.71 9.79 -16.13
N TRP A 452 5.69 8.56 -15.62
CA TRP A 452 5.15 8.32 -14.29
C TRP A 452 6.10 8.87 -13.22
N ALA A 453 5.57 9.71 -12.34
CA ALA A 453 6.18 9.94 -11.04
C ALA A 453 5.71 8.83 -10.09
N GLY A 454 6.61 7.92 -9.73
CA GLY A 454 6.32 6.72 -8.94
C GLY A 454 6.15 5.47 -9.81
N CYS A 455 5.70 4.37 -9.21
CA CYS A 455 5.56 3.08 -9.91
C CYS A 455 4.07 2.64 -9.97
N PRO A 456 3.46 2.55 -11.18
CA PRO A 456 2.06 2.14 -11.34
C PRO A 456 1.85 0.62 -11.44
N ASP A 457 2.87 -0.17 -11.79
CA ASP A 457 2.76 -1.56 -12.28
C ASP A 457 2.08 -2.56 -11.33
N ALA A 458 2.03 -2.26 -10.04
CA ALA A 458 1.48 -3.14 -9.01
C ALA A 458 0.15 -2.63 -8.41
N THR A 459 -0.47 -1.64 -9.04
CA THR A 459 -1.52 -0.83 -8.41
C THR A 459 -2.59 -0.41 -9.40
N PRO A 460 -3.88 -0.37 -9.00
CA PRO A 460 -4.94 0.06 -9.90
C PRO A 460 -4.81 1.53 -10.34
N VAL A 461 -5.18 1.80 -11.59
CA VAL A 461 -5.03 3.09 -12.29
C VAL A 461 -6.39 3.68 -12.63
N THR A 462 -6.54 5.00 -12.57
CA THR A 462 -7.77 5.69 -12.97
C THR A 462 -7.51 6.98 -13.74
N LEU A 463 -8.45 7.32 -14.64
CA LEU A 463 -8.47 8.52 -15.47
C LEU A 463 -9.43 9.60 -14.94
N ARG A 464 -10.00 9.42 -13.73
CA ARG A 464 -11.03 10.31 -13.15
C ARG A 464 -10.67 11.80 -13.15
N LEU A 465 -9.38 12.11 -13.08
CA LEU A 465 -8.90 13.50 -13.03
C LEU A 465 -8.40 14.02 -14.38
N CYS A 466 -8.67 13.32 -15.47
CA CYS A 466 -8.42 13.82 -16.82
C CYS A 466 -9.62 14.66 -17.27
N THR A 467 -9.39 15.90 -17.68
CA THR A 467 -10.43 16.80 -18.19
C THR A 467 -10.16 17.19 -19.64
N ASN A 468 -11.21 17.63 -20.34
CA ASN A 468 -11.10 18.15 -21.70
C ASN A 468 -10.67 19.63 -21.72
N ASP A 469 -10.56 20.27 -20.56
CA ASP A 469 -10.18 21.66 -20.37
C ASP A 469 -8.91 21.78 -19.51
N ARG A 470 -8.31 22.98 -19.49
CA ARG A 470 -7.18 23.30 -18.59
C ARG A 470 -7.66 23.24 -17.15
N ILE A 471 -6.93 22.53 -16.29
CA ILE A 471 -7.21 22.57 -14.85
C ILE A 471 -6.81 23.92 -14.25
N SER A 472 -7.76 24.57 -13.58
CA SER A 472 -7.57 25.92 -13.03
C SER A 472 -7.17 25.93 -11.55
N HIS A 473 -7.55 24.88 -10.82
CA HIS A 473 -7.30 24.74 -9.39
C HIS A 473 -6.91 23.28 -9.11
N LEU A 474 -6.22 23.08 -8.00
CA LEU A 474 -5.90 21.77 -7.47
C LEU A 474 -6.29 21.74 -6.01
N LYS A 475 -6.88 20.63 -5.58
CA LYS A 475 -7.12 20.37 -4.16
C LYS A 475 -6.54 19.00 -3.81
N CYS A 476 -5.90 18.94 -2.65
CA CYS A 476 -5.22 17.77 -2.15
C CYS A 476 -5.67 17.52 -0.72
N ALA A 477 -6.07 16.28 -0.42
CA ALA A 477 -6.28 15.83 0.94
C ALA A 477 -5.09 14.95 1.35
N PHE A 478 -4.47 15.33 2.46
CA PHE A 478 -3.38 14.62 3.08
C PHE A 478 -3.82 14.09 4.43
N ASP A 479 -3.29 12.93 4.76
CA ASP A 479 -3.28 12.48 6.14
C ASP A 479 -2.03 13.04 6.84
N GLY A 480 -1.65 12.38 7.92
CA GLY A 480 -0.48 12.68 8.70
C GLY A 480 0.84 12.44 7.98
N PHE A 481 0.97 12.00 6.73
CA PHE A 481 2.27 11.99 6.05
C PHE A 481 2.22 11.80 4.52
N LYS A 482 1.06 11.52 3.95
CA LYS A 482 0.91 11.20 2.52
C LYS A 482 -0.36 11.79 1.92
N LEU A 483 -0.39 11.88 0.60
CA LEU A 483 -1.54 12.27 -0.20
C LEU A 483 -2.53 11.10 -0.27
N VAL A 484 -3.74 11.31 0.24
CA VAL A 484 -4.80 10.30 0.24
C VAL A 484 -5.79 10.52 -0.89
N GLU A 485 -6.07 11.78 -1.25
CA GLU A 485 -6.97 12.11 -2.36
C GLU A 485 -6.51 13.35 -3.11
N LEU A 486 -6.73 13.33 -4.42
CA LEU A 486 -6.43 14.41 -5.34
C LEU A 486 -7.72 14.83 -6.05
N PHE A 487 -7.89 16.14 -6.22
CA PHE A 487 -9.10 16.73 -6.75
C PHE A 487 -8.79 17.74 -7.84
N VAL A 488 -9.59 17.68 -8.92
CA VAL A 488 -9.60 18.69 -9.99
C VAL A 488 -11.03 19.23 -10.18
N PRO A 489 -11.21 20.46 -10.67
CA PRO A 489 -12.54 21.01 -10.93
C PRO A 489 -13.33 20.12 -11.91
N ASP A 490 -14.62 19.92 -11.61
CA ASP A 490 -15.55 19.24 -12.50
C ASP A 490 -16.15 20.24 -13.49
N THR A 491 -15.70 20.19 -14.75
CA THR A 491 -16.18 21.09 -15.80
C THR A 491 -17.51 20.64 -16.42
N GLU A 492 -18.01 19.43 -16.12
CA GLU A 492 -19.21 18.84 -16.73
C GLU A 492 -20.51 19.17 -15.98
N VAL A 493 -20.44 19.62 -14.73
CA VAL A 493 -21.62 19.84 -13.86
C VAL A 493 -22.39 21.14 -14.20
N GLY A 494 -21.85 21.98 -15.09
CA GLY A 494 -22.49 23.22 -15.55
C GLY A 494 -23.53 23.07 -16.67
N SER A 495 -23.67 21.89 -17.29
CA SER A 495 -24.70 21.67 -18.32
C SER A 495 -26.00 21.20 -17.67
N HIS A 496 -27.08 21.98 -17.80
CA HIS A 496 -28.44 21.66 -17.31
C HIS A 496 -29.09 20.40 -17.94
N GLU A 497 -28.36 19.61 -18.72
CA GLU A 497 -28.81 18.36 -19.30
C GLU A 497 -28.49 17.21 -18.34
N ARG A 498 -29.39 16.23 -18.21
CA ARG A 498 -29.22 15.04 -17.35
C ARG A 498 -27.79 14.52 -17.46
N PRO A 499 -27.10 14.18 -16.35
CA PRO A 499 -25.72 13.71 -16.42
C PRO A 499 -25.66 12.53 -17.40
N PRO A 500 -24.88 12.62 -18.50
CA PRO A 500 -24.61 11.49 -19.36
C PRO A 500 -24.12 10.34 -18.47
N GLN A 501 -24.47 9.09 -18.80
CA GLN A 501 -23.86 7.96 -18.09
C GLN A 501 -22.34 8.10 -18.21
N VAL A 502 -21.67 8.38 -17.09
CA VAL A 502 -20.24 8.68 -17.11
C VAL A 502 -19.50 7.41 -17.52
N PRO A 503 -18.67 7.42 -18.58
CA PRO A 503 -18.09 6.20 -19.13
C PRO A 503 -17.28 5.44 -18.07
N LEU A 504 -17.52 4.14 -17.95
CA LEU A 504 -16.84 3.27 -17.00
C LEU A 504 -15.32 3.28 -17.22
N ARG A 505 -14.89 3.41 -18.47
CA ARG A 505 -13.46 3.46 -18.83
C ARG A 505 -12.74 4.62 -18.13
N THR A 506 -13.35 5.81 -18.10
CA THR A 506 -12.72 7.02 -17.55
C THR A 506 -12.98 7.20 -16.06
N ASN A 507 -14.05 6.61 -15.51
CA ASN A 507 -14.45 6.82 -14.11
C ASN A 507 -14.19 5.63 -13.18
N ALA A 508 -13.93 4.43 -13.70
CA ALA A 508 -13.55 3.32 -12.84
C ALA A 508 -12.05 3.36 -12.48
N ILE A 509 -11.70 2.56 -11.48
CA ILE A 509 -10.32 2.28 -11.08
C ILE A 509 -10.00 0.91 -11.67
N TRP A 510 -9.03 0.81 -12.56
CA TRP A 510 -8.75 -0.40 -13.35
C TRP A 510 -7.46 -1.09 -12.94
N TYR A 511 -7.44 -2.42 -12.99
CA TYR A 511 -6.22 -3.22 -12.87
C TYR A 511 -6.17 -4.32 -13.94
N PRO A 512 -5.00 -4.59 -14.55
CA PRO A 512 -3.71 -3.93 -14.32
C PRO A 512 -3.60 -2.53 -14.95
N ASN A 513 -4.41 -2.25 -15.98
CA ASN A 513 -4.43 -0.99 -16.71
C ASN A 513 -5.85 -0.69 -17.19
N VAL A 514 -6.07 0.53 -17.68
CA VAL A 514 -7.34 0.90 -18.31
C VAL A 514 -7.50 0.09 -19.61
N PRO A 515 -8.65 -0.58 -19.84
CA PRO A 515 -8.84 -1.34 -21.07
C PRO A 515 -8.72 -0.42 -22.30
N PRO A 516 -8.23 -0.93 -23.46
CA PRO A 516 -8.04 -0.12 -24.68
C PRO A 516 -9.36 0.43 -25.27
N GLU A 517 -9.30 1.51 -26.05
CA GLU A 517 -10.51 2.15 -26.60
C GLU A 517 -11.28 1.28 -27.62
N ASP A 518 -10.61 0.35 -28.27
CA ASP A 518 -11.15 -0.52 -29.32
C ASP A 518 -11.97 -1.72 -28.80
N VAL A 519 -12.15 -1.84 -27.48
CA VAL A 519 -13.01 -2.86 -26.86
C VAL A 519 -14.30 -2.27 -26.29
N TYR A 520 -15.37 -3.05 -26.30
CA TYR A 520 -16.67 -2.70 -25.73
C TYR A 520 -16.82 -3.28 -24.33
N LEU A 521 -17.17 -2.43 -23.36
CA LEU A 521 -17.32 -2.80 -21.94
C LEU A 521 -18.75 -3.15 -21.52
N HIS A 522 -19.75 -3.01 -22.42
CA HIS A 522 -21.16 -3.35 -22.15
C HIS A 522 -21.72 -2.76 -20.85
N GLU A 523 -21.26 -1.55 -20.53
CA GLU A 523 -21.43 -0.96 -19.21
C GLU A 523 -22.90 -0.76 -18.83
N SER A 524 -23.80 -0.53 -19.79
CA SER A 524 -25.26 -0.34 -19.55
C SER A 524 -25.91 -1.49 -18.77
N THR A 525 -25.34 -2.69 -18.85
CA THR A 525 -25.84 -3.90 -18.16
C THR A 525 -24.99 -4.31 -16.97
N PHE A 526 -23.95 -3.54 -16.61
CA PHE A 526 -23.04 -3.87 -15.53
C PHE A 526 -23.67 -3.58 -14.16
N PRO A 527 -23.84 -4.60 -13.28
CA PRO A 527 -24.52 -4.40 -12.00
C PRO A 527 -23.73 -3.54 -11.02
N GLY A 528 -22.41 -3.47 -11.18
CA GLY A 528 -21.56 -2.60 -10.37
C GLY A 528 -21.76 -1.10 -10.61
N LYS A 529 -22.54 -0.69 -11.61
CA LYS A 529 -22.85 0.74 -11.85
C LYS A 529 -23.56 1.44 -10.70
N GLU A 530 -24.33 0.69 -9.91
CA GLU A 530 -25.08 1.22 -8.78
C GLU A 530 -24.19 1.39 -7.53
N VAL A 531 -22.97 0.84 -7.52
CA VAL A 531 -22.03 0.97 -6.40
C VAL A 531 -21.43 2.39 -6.37
N PRO A 532 -21.40 3.08 -5.21
CA PRO A 532 -20.88 4.44 -5.12
C PRO A 532 -19.43 4.54 -5.62
N GLN A 533 -19.17 5.48 -6.54
CA GLN A 533 -17.81 5.71 -7.08
C GLN A 533 -16.81 6.23 -6.04
N SER A 534 -17.32 6.76 -4.92
CA SER A 534 -16.53 7.17 -3.76
C SER A 534 -15.86 6.00 -3.03
N GLU A 535 -16.35 4.76 -3.24
CA GLU A 535 -15.78 3.58 -2.64
C GLU A 535 -14.69 2.94 -3.51
N TYR A 536 -13.69 2.37 -2.86
CA TYR A 536 -12.59 1.71 -3.52
C TYR A 536 -12.95 0.28 -3.96
N HIS A 537 -13.42 0.18 -5.21
CA HIS A 537 -13.73 -1.09 -5.88
C HIS A 537 -13.02 -1.17 -7.23
N PRO A 538 -11.74 -1.59 -7.27
CA PRO A 538 -11.04 -1.71 -8.53
C PRO A 538 -11.68 -2.77 -9.43
N LEU A 539 -11.80 -2.46 -10.71
CA LEU A 539 -12.22 -3.35 -11.77
C LEU A 539 -10.99 -4.08 -12.31
N ILE A 540 -10.98 -5.39 -12.15
CA ILE A 540 -9.89 -6.26 -12.56
C ILE A 540 -10.29 -6.89 -13.88
N HIS A 541 -9.60 -6.55 -14.96
CA HIS A 541 -9.88 -7.12 -16.27
C HIS A 541 -8.94 -8.28 -16.60
N VAL A 542 -9.47 -9.27 -17.31
CA VAL A 542 -8.75 -10.44 -17.82
C VAL A 542 -9.14 -10.64 -19.26
N MET A 543 -8.18 -10.43 -20.16
CA MET A 543 -8.32 -10.58 -21.60
C MET A 543 -8.03 -12.02 -22.02
N PHE A 544 -8.93 -12.95 -21.69
CA PHE A 544 -8.73 -14.39 -21.96
C PHE A 544 -8.64 -14.74 -23.46
N GLY A 545 -9.11 -13.87 -24.35
CA GLY A 545 -8.96 -14.00 -25.80
C GLY A 545 -7.58 -13.60 -26.31
N GLY A 546 -6.74 -12.95 -25.49
CA GLY A 546 -5.44 -12.45 -25.91
C GLY A 546 -5.52 -11.34 -26.99
N PRO A 547 -4.37 -10.91 -27.54
CA PRO A 547 -4.33 -9.93 -28.63
C PRO A 547 -5.13 -10.44 -29.84
N GLU A 548 -6.04 -9.61 -30.35
CA GLU A 548 -6.93 -9.93 -31.50
C GLU A 548 -7.69 -11.27 -31.38
N GLY A 549 -8.00 -11.75 -30.17
CA GLY A 549 -8.70 -13.03 -29.99
C GLY A 549 -7.85 -14.27 -30.28
N SER A 550 -6.53 -14.12 -30.48
CA SER A 550 -5.61 -15.21 -30.85
C SER A 550 -5.57 -16.39 -29.87
N TYR A 551 -5.98 -16.20 -28.61
CA TYR A 551 -5.95 -17.25 -27.58
C TYR A 551 -7.23 -18.09 -27.56
N LEU A 552 -8.31 -17.62 -28.19
CA LEU A 552 -9.62 -18.27 -28.16
C LEU A 552 -9.56 -19.71 -28.69
N LYS A 553 -8.76 -19.95 -29.74
CA LYS A 553 -8.56 -21.28 -30.32
C LYS A 553 -7.86 -22.29 -29.41
N TYR A 554 -7.25 -21.84 -28.31
CA TYR A 554 -6.58 -22.71 -27.34
C TYR A 554 -7.43 -22.91 -26.07
N LEU A 555 -8.52 -22.16 -25.89
CA LEU A 555 -9.32 -22.17 -24.66
C LEU A 555 -10.11 -23.49 -24.58
N THR A 556 -9.82 -24.30 -23.55
CA THR A 556 -10.43 -25.63 -23.39
C THR A 556 -11.32 -25.74 -22.16
N ARG A 557 -11.11 -24.88 -21.16
CA ARG A 557 -11.85 -24.95 -19.90
C ARG A 557 -12.01 -23.59 -19.23
N ILE A 558 -13.21 -23.36 -18.70
CA ILE A 558 -13.53 -22.26 -17.78
C ILE A 558 -13.88 -22.89 -16.45
N SER A 559 -13.28 -22.43 -15.36
CA SER A 559 -13.64 -22.92 -14.02
C SER A 559 -13.82 -21.79 -13.02
N VAL A 560 -14.75 -21.98 -12.10
CA VAL A 560 -15.06 -21.04 -11.02
C VAL A 560 -14.63 -21.65 -9.70
N THR A 561 -13.90 -20.88 -8.91
CA THR A 561 -13.50 -21.25 -7.54
C THR A 561 -14.56 -20.75 -6.57
N VAL A 562 -15.07 -21.65 -5.76
CA VAL A 562 -16.07 -21.42 -4.73
C VAL A 562 -15.41 -21.60 -3.38
N SER A 563 -15.53 -20.64 -2.47
CA SER A 563 -15.16 -20.80 -1.06
C SER A 563 -16.33 -20.34 -0.20
N ARG A 564 -16.64 -21.09 0.87
CA ARG A 564 -17.74 -20.76 1.81
C ARG A 564 -19.09 -20.47 1.13
N GLN A 565 -19.42 -21.23 0.08
CA GLN A 565 -20.61 -21.06 -0.77
C GLN A 565 -20.65 -19.78 -1.62
N GLU A 566 -19.52 -19.09 -1.81
CA GLU A 566 -19.41 -17.85 -2.57
C GLU A 566 -18.45 -18.02 -3.74
N ILE A 567 -18.77 -17.41 -4.88
CA ILE A 567 -17.87 -17.40 -6.04
C ILE A 567 -16.77 -16.37 -5.80
N VAL A 568 -15.54 -16.86 -5.61
CA VAL A 568 -14.40 -16.01 -5.23
C VAL A 568 -13.40 -15.80 -6.37
N GLY A 569 -13.44 -16.63 -7.42
CA GLY A 569 -12.54 -16.50 -8.57
C GLY A 569 -12.99 -17.29 -9.80
N ILE A 570 -12.41 -16.96 -10.95
CA ILE A 570 -12.64 -17.58 -12.25
C ILE A 570 -11.31 -17.78 -12.99
N ASP A 571 -11.13 -18.97 -13.57
CA ASP A 571 -9.96 -19.41 -14.31
C ASP A 571 -10.35 -19.74 -15.76
N PHE A 572 -9.52 -19.30 -16.70
CA PHE A 572 -9.55 -19.65 -18.12
C PHE A 572 -8.32 -20.48 -18.43
N GLU A 573 -8.48 -21.68 -18.96
CA GLU A 573 -7.38 -22.64 -19.15
C GLU A 573 -7.26 -23.08 -20.61
N TYR A 574 -6.02 -23.26 -21.03
CA TYR A 574 -5.66 -23.52 -22.41
C TYR A 574 -4.97 -24.87 -22.53
N GLY A 575 -5.51 -25.76 -23.37
CA GLY A 575 -5.13 -27.18 -23.38
C GLY A 575 -4.43 -27.66 -24.65
N ALA A 576 -4.20 -26.78 -25.63
CA ALA A 576 -3.62 -27.15 -26.92
C ALA A 576 -2.12 -26.83 -27.01
N GLU A 577 -1.38 -27.67 -27.72
CA GLU A 577 0.07 -27.51 -27.96
C GLU A 577 0.33 -26.17 -28.67
N GLY A 578 1.32 -25.41 -28.19
CA GLY A 578 1.59 -24.05 -28.67
C GLY A 578 0.70 -22.94 -28.08
N ALA A 579 -0.10 -23.23 -27.03
CA ALA A 579 -0.80 -22.19 -26.29
C ALA A 579 0.18 -21.19 -25.65
N PRO A 580 -0.04 -19.87 -25.77
CA PRO A 580 0.88 -18.86 -25.22
C PRO A 580 0.95 -18.85 -23.69
N VAL A 581 -0.11 -19.29 -23.02
CA VAL A 581 -0.22 -19.38 -21.56
C VAL A 581 -1.04 -20.59 -21.17
N GLU A 582 -0.75 -21.19 -20.02
CA GLU A 582 -1.53 -22.34 -19.51
C GLU A 582 -2.88 -21.91 -18.90
N ARG A 583 -2.91 -20.74 -18.23
CA ARG A 583 -4.08 -20.25 -17.50
C ARG A 583 -4.07 -18.74 -17.31
N LEU A 584 -5.24 -18.11 -17.40
CA LEU A 584 -5.52 -16.75 -16.93
C LEU A 584 -6.58 -16.76 -15.82
N ARG A 585 -6.52 -15.81 -14.89
CA ARG A 585 -7.35 -15.83 -13.66
C ARG A 585 -7.82 -14.44 -13.24
N ALA A 586 -9.05 -14.38 -12.75
CA ALA A 586 -9.56 -13.27 -11.94
C ALA A 586 -10.04 -13.76 -10.57
N GLY A 587 -9.85 -12.96 -9.52
CA GLY A 587 -10.33 -13.22 -8.16
C GLY A 587 -9.38 -14.06 -7.29
N ARG A 588 -9.83 -14.39 -6.07
CA ARG A 588 -9.08 -15.15 -5.08
C ARG A 588 -9.04 -16.63 -5.44
N ASN A 589 -7.88 -17.24 -5.20
CA ASN A 589 -7.73 -18.69 -5.20
C ASN A 589 -6.96 -19.08 -3.92
N PRO A 590 -7.65 -19.51 -2.86
CA PRO A 590 -7.01 -19.90 -1.61
C PRO A 590 -6.17 -21.15 -1.85
N LYS A 591 -4.85 -20.99 -2.05
CA LYS A 591 -3.94 -22.13 -2.06
C LYS A 591 -3.83 -22.69 -0.64
N GLY A 592 -4.39 -23.88 -0.41
CA GLY A 592 -3.90 -24.82 0.61
C GLY A 592 -4.43 -24.69 2.05
N ALA A 593 -5.60 -24.09 2.31
CA ALA A 593 -6.15 -24.07 3.68
C ALA A 593 -7.69 -23.95 3.81
N ASP A 594 -8.46 -23.97 2.72
CA ASP A 594 -9.91 -23.70 2.74
C ASP A 594 -10.66 -24.82 1.99
N ASP A 595 -11.91 -25.09 2.40
CA ASP A 595 -12.89 -25.99 1.75
C ASP A 595 -13.34 -25.45 0.36
N SER A 596 -12.38 -25.04 -0.47
CA SER A 596 -12.66 -24.44 -1.77
C SER A 596 -12.95 -25.52 -2.82
N LEU A 597 -14.05 -25.35 -3.54
CA LEU A 597 -14.48 -26.24 -4.62
C LEU A 597 -14.24 -25.55 -5.96
N LYS A 598 -13.88 -26.33 -6.98
CA LYS A 598 -13.80 -25.85 -8.36
C LYS A 598 -14.92 -26.46 -9.20
N ILE A 599 -15.74 -25.61 -9.81
CA ILE A 599 -16.77 -26.00 -10.76
C ILE A 599 -16.25 -25.69 -12.16
N SER A 600 -16.24 -26.65 -13.08
CA SER A 600 -15.66 -26.48 -14.42
C SER A 600 -16.68 -26.68 -15.54
N PHE A 601 -16.50 -25.91 -16.62
CA PHE A 601 -17.18 -26.03 -17.90
C PHE A 601 -16.12 -26.20 -18.99
N THR A 602 -16.24 -27.26 -19.79
CA THR A 602 -15.38 -27.48 -20.95
C THR A 602 -15.90 -26.70 -22.14
N ILE A 603 -15.00 -26.03 -22.87
CA ILE A 603 -15.31 -25.25 -24.07
C ILE A 603 -14.38 -25.72 -25.20
N ASP A 604 -14.91 -25.90 -26.40
CA ASP A 604 -14.13 -26.38 -27.55
C ASP A 604 -13.59 -25.20 -28.38
N GLY A 605 -12.68 -24.42 -27.79
CA GLY A 605 -11.98 -23.35 -28.51
C GLY A 605 -11.30 -23.82 -29.79
N PRO A 606 -10.58 -24.97 -29.81
CA PRO A 606 -9.99 -25.53 -31.04
C PRO A 606 -11.02 -25.82 -32.13
N GLY A 607 -12.21 -26.29 -31.77
CA GLY A 607 -13.34 -26.50 -32.66
C GLY A 607 -14.12 -25.23 -33.04
N GLY A 608 -13.66 -24.05 -32.64
CA GLY A 608 -14.31 -22.76 -32.96
C GLY A 608 -15.46 -22.38 -32.03
N GLU A 609 -15.58 -23.02 -30.86
CA GLU A 609 -16.57 -22.64 -29.87
C GLU A 609 -16.16 -21.37 -29.12
N LEU A 610 -17.06 -20.39 -29.09
CA LEU A 610 -16.82 -19.05 -28.54
C LEU A 610 -17.91 -18.67 -27.55
N LEU A 611 -17.54 -17.90 -26.52
CA LEU A 611 -18.50 -17.26 -25.62
C LEU A 611 -19.25 -16.14 -26.35
N THR A 612 -20.57 -16.21 -26.31
CA THR A 612 -21.49 -15.20 -26.86
C THR A 612 -22.27 -14.47 -25.77
N GLY A 613 -22.26 -14.98 -24.53
CA GLY A 613 -22.87 -14.32 -23.39
C GLY A 613 -22.28 -14.75 -22.05
N VAL A 614 -22.17 -13.80 -21.13
CA VAL A 614 -21.79 -14.02 -19.72
C VAL A 614 -22.71 -13.20 -18.85
N GLN A 615 -23.29 -13.79 -17.81
CA GLN A 615 -24.22 -13.12 -16.90
C GLN A 615 -23.89 -13.50 -15.46
N ALA A 616 -23.76 -12.52 -14.57
CA ALA A 616 -23.57 -12.75 -13.14
C ALA A 616 -24.83 -12.34 -12.38
N ASN A 617 -25.27 -13.19 -11.44
CA ASN A 617 -26.33 -12.84 -10.49
C ASN A 617 -25.73 -12.76 -9.08
N GLY A 618 -26.23 -11.81 -8.29
CA GLY A 618 -25.80 -11.59 -6.91
C GLY A 618 -26.77 -10.65 -6.19
N ASP A 619 -26.58 -10.52 -4.88
CA ASP A 619 -27.22 -9.45 -4.13
C ASP A 619 -26.43 -8.16 -4.35
N PHE A 620 -27.12 -7.02 -4.39
CA PHE A 620 -26.49 -5.72 -4.60
C PHE A 620 -25.42 -5.43 -3.53
N GLY A 621 -24.22 -5.04 -3.97
CA GLY A 621 -23.07 -4.76 -3.08
C GLY A 621 -22.50 -5.98 -2.34
N LYS A 622 -22.87 -7.21 -2.73
CA LYS A 622 -22.44 -8.46 -2.09
C LYS A 622 -21.88 -9.45 -3.11
N ASN A 623 -21.59 -10.66 -2.65
CA ASN A 623 -20.98 -11.75 -3.42
C ASN A 623 -21.81 -12.15 -4.65
N ILE A 624 -21.10 -12.55 -5.70
CA ILE A 624 -21.70 -13.21 -6.86
C ILE A 624 -22.16 -14.62 -6.43
N THR A 625 -23.45 -14.92 -6.64
CA THR A 625 -24.06 -16.20 -6.25
C THR A 625 -24.12 -17.19 -7.41
N SER A 626 -24.17 -16.71 -8.65
CA SER A 626 -24.08 -17.56 -9.83
C SER A 626 -23.51 -16.82 -11.03
N ILE A 627 -22.83 -17.56 -11.90
CA ILE A 627 -22.34 -17.07 -13.20
C ILE A 627 -22.89 -17.98 -14.29
N LYS A 628 -23.60 -17.44 -15.27
CA LYS A 628 -24.09 -18.15 -16.44
C LYS A 628 -23.26 -17.78 -17.67
N VAL A 629 -22.83 -18.77 -18.43
CA VAL A 629 -22.12 -18.61 -19.71
C VAL A 629 -22.93 -19.21 -20.86
N ILE A 630 -22.82 -18.63 -22.05
CA ILE A 630 -23.54 -19.01 -23.27
C ILE A 630 -22.53 -19.04 -24.43
N THR A 631 -22.62 -20.06 -25.30
CA THR A 631 -21.73 -20.23 -26.45
C THR A 631 -22.43 -20.14 -27.80
N ASN A 632 -21.67 -19.94 -28.88
CA ASN A 632 -22.15 -20.00 -30.27
C ASN A 632 -22.66 -21.40 -30.69
N HIS A 633 -22.30 -22.45 -29.95
CA HIS A 633 -22.82 -23.81 -30.13
C HIS A 633 -24.16 -24.03 -29.41
N ASN A 634 -24.85 -22.94 -29.01
CA ASN A 634 -26.10 -22.98 -28.23
C ASN A 634 -26.00 -23.74 -26.90
N ARG A 635 -24.79 -23.87 -26.34
CA ARG A 635 -24.59 -24.42 -25.00
C ARG A 635 -24.73 -23.32 -23.95
N GLN A 636 -25.31 -23.66 -22.83
CA GLN A 636 -25.40 -22.79 -21.66
C GLN A 636 -24.97 -23.56 -20.41
N PHE A 637 -24.25 -22.90 -19.52
CA PHE A 637 -23.81 -23.49 -18.27
C PHE A 637 -23.88 -22.46 -17.14
N THR A 638 -24.34 -22.87 -15.97
CA THR A 638 -24.43 -22.01 -14.78
C THR A 638 -23.53 -22.55 -13.68
N PHE A 639 -22.51 -21.79 -13.32
CA PHE A 639 -21.71 -22.00 -12.12
C PHE A 639 -22.53 -21.54 -10.90
N GLN A 640 -22.91 -22.47 -10.02
CA GLN A 640 -23.64 -22.17 -8.79
C GLN A 640 -23.14 -23.06 -7.65
N PRO A 641 -22.70 -22.48 -6.51
CA PRO A 641 -22.41 -23.23 -5.29
C PRO A 641 -23.66 -23.97 -4.81
N ASN A 642 -23.63 -25.31 -4.80
CA ASN A 642 -24.69 -26.27 -4.42
C ASN A 642 -26.12 -25.72 -4.20
N ALA A 643 -27.03 -26.17 -5.07
CA ALA A 643 -28.48 -25.98 -5.01
C ALA A 643 -29.18 -26.73 -3.85
N ILE A 644 -28.72 -26.57 -2.61
CA ILE A 644 -29.54 -26.88 -1.43
C ILE A 644 -30.51 -25.69 -1.28
N PRO A 645 -31.83 -25.91 -1.12
CA PRO A 645 -32.74 -24.80 -0.91
C PRO A 645 -32.31 -24.12 0.38
N GLN A 646 -31.71 -22.93 0.26
CA GLN A 646 -31.67 -22.03 1.41
C GLN A 646 -33.12 -21.91 1.87
N LEU A 647 -33.36 -22.25 3.15
CA LEU A 647 -34.56 -21.84 3.85
C LEU A 647 -34.74 -20.36 3.50
N LYS A 648 -35.74 -20.09 2.66
CA LYS A 648 -36.08 -18.73 2.24
C LYS A 648 -36.57 -18.05 3.51
N PHE A 649 -35.66 -17.42 4.24
CA PHE A 649 -36.07 -16.35 5.12
C PHE A 649 -36.80 -15.33 4.24
N PRO A 650 -38.00 -14.87 4.64
CA PRO A 650 -38.73 -13.90 3.85
C PRO A 650 -37.79 -12.72 3.59
N PRO A 651 -37.58 -12.33 2.32
CA PRO A 651 -36.72 -11.21 2.03
C PRO A 651 -37.30 -10.00 2.75
N GLY A 652 -36.47 -9.33 3.57
CA GLY A 652 -36.73 -7.94 3.91
C GLY A 652 -36.94 -7.12 2.63
N PRO A 653 -37.53 -5.92 2.71
CA PRO A 653 -38.11 -5.19 1.57
C PRO A 653 -37.06 -4.66 0.58
N GLN A 654 -36.33 -5.55 -0.08
CA GLN A 654 -35.24 -5.28 -1.02
C GLN A 654 -35.55 -6.07 -2.29
N VAL A 655 -35.86 -5.34 -3.35
CA VAL A 655 -36.28 -5.86 -4.66
C VAL A 655 -35.12 -6.65 -5.28
N ARG A 656 -35.27 -7.96 -5.46
CA ARG A 656 -34.39 -8.75 -6.35
C ARG A 656 -34.58 -8.26 -7.78
N LYS A 657 -33.73 -7.35 -8.23
CA LYS A 657 -33.72 -6.86 -9.61
C LYS A 657 -33.19 -7.99 -10.50
N ARG A 658 -34.04 -8.62 -11.31
CA ARG A 658 -33.58 -9.50 -12.40
C ARG A 658 -32.82 -8.62 -13.39
N MET A 659 -31.53 -8.88 -13.56
CA MET A 659 -30.76 -8.21 -14.60
C MET A 659 -31.21 -8.66 -15.99
N GLY A 660 -31.28 -7.71 -16.91
CA GLY A 660 -31.59 -7.99 -18.31
C GLY A 660 -30.54 -8.90 -18.96
N LYS A 661 -30.95 -9.62 -20.01
CA LYS A 661 -30.05 -10.40 -20.85
C LYS A 661 -28.96 -9.47 -21.38
N ILE A 662 -27.69 -9.77 -21.10
CA ILE A 662 -26.58 -9.03 -21.69
C ILE A 662 -26.50 -9.42 -23.16
N GLU A 663 -26.89 -8.49 -24.04
CA GLU A 663 -26.68 -8.61 -25.48
C GLU A 663 -25.39 -7.88 -25.83
N ILE A 664 -24.37 -8.63 -26.24
CA ILE A 664 -23.14 -8.05 -26.75
C ILE A 664 -23.40 -7.30 -28.05
N THR A 665 -22.61 -6.27 -28.32
CA THR A 665 -22.67 -5.51 -29.58
C THR A 665 -22.62 -6.47 -30.78
N PRO A 666 -23.58 -6.39 -31.71
CA PRO A 666 -23.58 -7.25 -32.90
C PRO A 666 -22.26 -7.16 -33.68
N GLY A 667 -21.79 -8.31 -34.18
CA GLY A 667 -20.50 -8.42 -34.89
C GLY A 667 -19.26 -8.36 -33.98
N THR A 668 -19.42 -8.49 -32.65
CA THR A 668 -18.29 -8.56 -31.70
C THR A 668 -18.18 -9.94 -31.06
N THR A 669 -16.97 -10.29 -30.63
CA THR A 669 -16.66 -11.53 -29.92
C THR A 669 -16.20 -11.21 -28.50
N ILE A 670 -16.65 -11.98 -27.49
CA ILE A 670 -16.18 -11.82 -26.12
C ILE A 670 -14.74 -12.31 -26.03
N ILE A 671 -13.82 -11.39 -25.73
CA ILE A 671 -12.38 -11.66 -25.59
C ILE A 671 -11.87 -11.42 -24.17
N GLY A 672 -12.72 -10.98 -23.26
CA GLY A 672 -12.33 -10.74 -21.88
C GLY A 672 -13.52 -10.59 -20.95
N ILE A 673 -13.20 -10.47 -19.67
CA ILE A 673 -14.14 -10.07 -18.61
C ILE A 673 -13.49 -9.01 -17.74
N TYR A 674 -14.29 -8.27 -16.98
CA TYR A 674 -13.82 -7.50 -15.85
C TYR A 674 -14.66 -7.81 -14.61
N VAL A 675 -14.03 -7.82 -13.45
CA VAL A 675 -14.66 -8.12 -12.17
C VAL A 675 -14.48 -6.97 -11.20
N MET A 676 -15.53 -6.59 -10.48
CA MET A 676 -15.43 -5.61 -9.41
C MET A 676 -14.93 -6.29 -8.15
N HIS A 677 -13.77 -5.84 -7.68
CA HIS A 677 -13.12 -6.40 -6.52
C HIS A 677 -13.62 -5.78 -5.22
N HIS A 678 -13.80 -6.64 -4.20
CA HIS A 678 -14.09 -6.23 -2.84
C HIS A 678 -13.13 -6.91 -1.86
N HIS A 679 -12.60 -6.11 -0.92
CA HIS A 679 -11.56 -6.56 0.01
C HIS A 679 -12.00 -7.65 1.00
N VAL A 680 -13.30 -7.85 1.22
CA VAL A 680 -13.83 -8.99 2.02
C VAL A 680 -14.28 -10.13 1.13
N PHE A 681 -15.00 -9.78 0.06
CA PHE A 681 -15.88 -10.64 -0.72
C PHE A 681 -15.22 -11.18 -2.00
N SER A 682 -13.99 -10.74 -2.30
CA SER A 682 -13.27 -11.00 -3.54
C SER A 682 -13.91 -10.37 -4.77
N MET A 683 -15.10 -10.85 -5.17
CA MET A 683 -15.80 -10.47 -6.41
C MET A 683 -17.26 -10.17 -6.13
N ILE A 684 -17.71 -8.96 -6.47
CA ILE A 684 -19.10 -8.51 -6.23
C ILE A 684 -19.88 -8.19 -7.51
N ALA A 685 -19.19 -7.98 -8.64
CA ALA A 685 -19.82 -7.82 -9.94
C ALA A 685 -18.90 -8.32 -11.05
N LEU A 686 -19.47 -8.65 -12.21
CA LEU A 686 -18.75 -9.09 -13.40
C LEU A 686 -19.41 -8.52 -14.66
N GLY A 687 -18.59 -8.08 -15.62
CA GLY A 687 -19.04 -7.65 -16.94
C GLY A 687 -18.18 -8.25 -18.06
N PRO A 688 -18.72 -8.45 -19.27
CA PRO A 688 -17.96 -8.94 -20.41
C PRO A 688 -17.18 -7.82 -21.12
N ILE A 689 -16.10 -8.20 -21.81
CA ILE A 689 -15.36 -7.34 -22.74
C ILE A 689 -15.44 -7.99 -24.12
N SER A 690 -15.93 -7.26 -25.12
CA SER A 690 -15.95 -7.74 -26.51
C SER A 690 -15.19 -6.83 -27.46
N LYS A 691 -14.76 -7.38 -28.60
CA LYS A 691 -14.05 -6.66 -29.67
C LYS A 691 -14.52 -7.15 -31.04
N ARG A 692 -14.42 -6.29 -32.06
CA ARG A 692 -14.58 -6.71 -33.45
C ARG A 692 -13.29 -7.35 -33.93
N LEU A 693 -13.34 -8.63 -34.30
CA LEU A 693 -12.17 -9.37 -34.76
C LEU A 693 -12.02 -9.27 -36.29
N PRO A 694 -10.80 -9.05 -36.82
CA PRO A 694 -10.54 -9.07 -38.25
C PRO A 694 -10.79 -10.49 -38.80
N GLY A 695 -11.81 -10.63 -39.65
CA GLY A 695 -12.21 -11.92 -40.24
C GLY A 695 -13.69 -12.28 -40.05
N TYR A 696 -14.39 -11.63 -39.11
CA TYR A 696 -15.85 -11.67 -39.00
C TYR A 696 -16.44 -10.47 -39.76
N CYS A 697 -16.31 -10.46 -41.10
CA CYS A 697 -17.11 -9.57 -41.92
C CYS A 697 -18.53 -10.14 -42.02
N ASP A 698 -19.54 -9.32 -41.74
CA ASP A 698 -20.95 -9.63 -41.94
C ASP A 698 -21.18 -10.15 -43.37
N ASN A 699 -21.37 -11.46 -43.52
CA ASN A 699 -21.91 -12.05 -44.74
C ASN A 699 -23.35 -11.56 -45.04
N ASP A 700 -23.98 -10.84 -44.11
CA ASP A 700 -25.33 -10.30 -44.27
C ASP A 700 -25.41 -8.97 -45.04
N ARG A 701 -24.28 -8.29 -45.33
CA ARG A 701 -24.30 -7.08 -46.19
C ARG A 701 -24.32 -7.40 -47.68
N LEU A 702 -23.73 -8.51 -48.11
CA LEU A 702 -23.72 -8.90 -49.53
C LEU A 702 -25.06 -9.49 -50.01
N ALA A 703 -25.95 -9.92 -49.11
CA ALA A 703 -27.26 -10.46 -49.47
C ALA A 703 -28.37 -9.40 -49.62
N LYS A 704 -28.18 -8.17 -49.10
CA LYS A 704 -29.16 -7.07 -49.24
C LYS A 704 -28.91 -6.20 -50.46
N ASP A 705 -27.64 -5.97 -50.83
CA ASP A 705 -27.31 -5.15 -51.99
C ASP A 705 -27.62 -5.85 -53.34
N GLU A 706 -27.65 -7.19 -53.40
CA GLU A 706 -28.10 -7.90 -54.62
C GLU A 706 -29.63 -7.97 -54.78
N CYS A 707 -30.40 -7.72 -53.72
CA CYS A 707 -31.87 -7.72 -53.77
C CYS A 707 -32.45 -6.34 -54.11
N GLU A 708 -31.77 -5.24 -53.75
CA GLU A 708 -32.20 -3.88 -54.12
C GLU A 708 -31.81 -3.47 -55.55
N ILE A 709 -30.78 -4.09 -56.14
CA ILE A 709 -30.38 -3.79 -57.53
C ILE A 709 -31.28 -4.51 -58.57
N LYS A 710 -31.95 -5.62 -58.19
CA LYS A 710 -32.87 -6.34 -59.11
C LYS A 710 -34.34 -5.90 -59.05
N SER A 711 -34.72 -5.05 -58.09
CA SER A 711 -36.10 -4.54 -57.95
C SER A 711 -36.32 -3.14 -58.55
N SER A 712 -35.26 -2.44 -58.95
CA SER A 712 -35.33 -1.09 -59.52
C SER A 712 -35.31 -1.03 -61.07
N SER A 713 -35.15 -2.15 -61.77
CA SER A 713 -35.03 -2.18 -63.23
C SER A 713 -36.30 -2.58 -64.02
N SER A 714 -37.48 -2.69 -63.39
CA SER A 714 -38.71 -3.16 -64.08
C SER A 714 -39.90 -2.20 -64.09
N ARG A 715 -39.75 -0.92 -63.75
CA ARG A 715 -40.84 0.07 -63.84
C ARG A 715 -40.37 1.41 -64.37
N ARG A 716 -40.33 1.55 -65.70
CA ARG A 716 -40.59 2.81 -66.42
C ARG A 716 -40.67 2.57 -67.92
N SER A 717 -41.86 2.24 -68.39
CA SER A 717 -42.28 2.54 -69.75
C SER A 717 -43.81 2.57 -69.83
N SER A 718 -44.31 3.71 -70.31
CA SER A 718 -45.60 3.96 -70.98
C SER A 718 -46.58 4.93 -70.30
N SER A 719 -47.10 5.82 -71.16
CA SER A 719 -48.19 6.81 -71.04
C SER A 719 -47.88 8.13 -70.31
N TRP A 720 -48.23 9.34 -70.78
CA TRP A 720 -48.47 10.00 -72.09
C TRP A 720 -49.18 11.33 -71.78
N ALA A 721 -48.80 12.40 -72.50
CA ALA A 721 -49.59 13.57 -72.92
C ALA A 721 -50.14 14.59 -71.87
N GLY A 722 -49.81 15.87 -72.15
CA GLY A 722 -50.30 17.08 -71.49
C GLY A 722 -49.30 18.20 -71.67
#